data_AF-A0A970Y575-F1
#
_entry.id   AF-A0A970Y575-F1
#
_cell.length_a   1.000
_cell.length_b   1.000
_cell.length_c   1.000
_cell.angle_alpha   90.00
_cell.angle_beta   90.00
_cell.angle_gamma   90.00
#
_symmetry.space_group_name_H-M   'P 1'
#
loop_
_entity.id
_entity.type
_entity.pdbx_description
1 polymer ?
#
loop_
_entity_poly.entity_id
_entity_poly.type
_entity_poly.pdbx_seq_one_letter_code
_entity_poly.pdbx_strand_id
1 'polypeptide(L)'
;MSNSGSSRVVVIVLDGVGAGALPDAPTYGDARACTIGHVAELLHLRLPVLQTLGLGNILPVRGVPAAAAPEGLPARLAEKSAGKDSTTGHWEHMGIVREESFPTYPHGFPPDVVEPFERAIGRRVIGNKVASGTEIIQELGEEHLRTGSPVLYTSQDSVFQLAVHVDVAPRETLYAWCRTARRLLRGRHAVARVIARPFGGGLRAIERVPGRRDFSLEPPTPTYLDLLLEQGVTVTGVGKVGDLFAHRGFSTVVPTQGNRAGLKAIAEILDGGTHGLLLANLIDFDMDWGHRNDAELFAHGLMEFDRELPVLMSRLGTGDLLLITADHGCDPTTPGTDHTREYAPLLLWPRPSRAPRSQACYEGYFSDVGATAYAMLTGRRPPLAGSSLAQLDPARGWREPRTRRAVARACRRAAGATATAAAALLERELGEAPETAVVLGSGLDVLTEAAAVHHQAQVSFGELPGWPEAAVAGHPGLVSAAFVEGRRVALLRGRAHLYEGHPRSVLQQPLLALARWGVTNLVLTYAVGALTDKLRVPGLAVVSDVIDLQFPPPSSGRLQVLTVASSRTRELASAAGLPQVVYAAVMGPQYETQAEVGVLQSLGAEVVGMSAVPEVQAACRLGLGLLVLVLVTNKAGESGVSVGRAAERIRDDLHQEVLQRGVQGAQELRRCLRQWWHILQHHEE
;
A
#
# COMPACT_ATOMS: atom_id res chain seq x y z
N MET A 1 40.24 -14.47 6.31
CA MET A 1 40.51 -14.90 7.70
C MET A 1 39.17 -15.07 8.38
N SER A 2 38.89 -16.29 8.82
CA SER A 2 37.63 -16.79 9.38
C SER A 2 37.41 -16.27 10.80
N ASN A 3 36.39 -15.43 11.00
CA ASN A 3 35.94 -14.97 12.33
C ASN A 3 34.59 -15.59 12.72
N SER A 4 34.32 -16.82 12.28
CA SER A 4 32.98 -17.45 12.36
C SER A 4 32.58 -17.94 13.76
N GLY A 5 33.34 -17.61 14.81
CA GLY A 5 33.06 -18.05 16.18
C GLY A 5 32.31 -17.04 17.06
N SER A 6 32.23 -15.76 16.65
CA SER A 6 31.74 -14.68 17.54
C SER A 6 30.71 -13.72 16.93
N SER A 7 30.30 -13.92 15.67
CA SER A 7 29.33 -13.03 15.00
C SER A 7 27.89 -13.29 15.45
N ARG A 8 27.10 -12.22 15.51
CA ARG A 8 25.67 -12.25 15.86
C ARG A 8 24.80 -11.77 14.70
N VAL A 9 23.66 -12.41 14.52
CA VAL A 9 22.57 -11.88 13.70
C VAL A 9 21.35 -11.72 14.59
N VAL A 10 20.86 -10.49 14.70
CA VAL A 10 19.65 -10.15 15.46
C VAL A 10 18.56 -9.84 14.46
N VAL A 11 17.46 -10.58 14.53
CA VAL A 11 16.25 -10.37 13.73
C VAL A 11 15.14 -9.95 14.68
N ILE A 12 14.62 -8.74 14.51
CA ILE A 12 13.48 -8.22 15.26
C ILE A 12 12.31 -8.09 14.29
N VAL A 13 11.26 -8.89 14.52
CA VAL A 13 9.99 -8.81 13.82
C VAL A 13 9.06 -7.91 14.62
N LEU A 14 8.61 -6.83 14.00
CA LEU A 14 7.54 -5.95 14.50
C LEU A 14 6.23 -6.50 13.92
N ASP A 15 5.55 -7.35 14.69
CA ASP A 15 4.40 -8.15 14.24
C ASP A 15 3.30 -7.27 13.62
N GLY A 16 2.90 -7.51 12.38
CA GLY A 16 1.87 -6.72 11.71
C GLY A 16 2.25 -5.29 11.26
N VAL A 17 3.51 -4.85 11.36
CA VAL A 17 3.94 -3.51 10.84
C VAL A 17 4.16 -3.53 9.32
N GLY A 18 3.08 -3.64 8.55
CA GLY A 18 3.08 -3.67 7.08
C GLY A 18 3.51 -2.35 6.40
N ALA A 19 4.01 -2.47 5.17
CA ALA A 19 4.55 -1.39 4.34
C ALA A 19 3.89 -1.31 2.95
N GLY A 20 2.56 -1.42 2.91
CA GLY A 20 1.75 -1.25 1.72
C GLY A 20 1.35 -2.57 1.06
N ALA A 21 0.21 -2.57 0.39
CA ALA A 21 -0.39 -3.74 -0.24
C ALA A 21 0.54 -4.47 -1.23
N LEU A 22 0.54 -5.79 -1.17
CA LEU A 22 1.16 -6.66 -2.19
C LEU A 22 0.38 -6.63 -3.51
N PRO A 23 0.99 -7.04 -4.64
CA PRO A 23 0.28 -7.10 -5.93
C PRO A 23 -0.95 -8.03 -5.91
N ASP A 24 -0.94 -9.07 -5.08
CA ASP A 24 -2.03 -10.03 -4.91
C ASP A 24 -3.02 -9.64 -3.79
N ALA A 25 -2.77 -8.57 -3.04
CA ALA A 25 -3.62 -8.09 -1.96
C ALA A 25 -5.12 -7.94 -2.32
N PRO A 26 -5.52 -7.53 -3.54
CA PRO A 26 -6.93 -7.50 -3.92
C PRO A 26 -7.65 -8.84 -3.79
N THR A 27 -6.95 -9.96 -3.93
CA THR A 27 -7.54 -11.31 -3.77
C THR A 27 -7.87 -11.64 -2.31
N TYR A 28 -7.26 -10.92 -1.36
CA TYR A 28 -7.50 -11.03 0.08
C TYR A 28 -8.43 -9.93 0.62
N GLY A 29 -8.90 -9.02 -0.24
CA GLY A 29 -9.68 -7.84 0.17
C GLY A 29 -8.84 -6.63 0.58
N ASP A 30 -7.51 -6.72 0.46
CA ASP A 30 -6.55 -5.79 1.08
C ASP A 30 -5.92 -4.81 0.09
N ALA A 31 -6.59 -4.54 -1.04
CA ALA A 31 -6.05 -3.75 -2.17
C ALA A 31 -5.53 -2.34 -1.80
N ARG A 32 -5.98 -1.79 -0.68
CA ARG A 32 -5.62 -0.46 -0.19
C ARG A 32 -4.81 -0.48 1.10
N ALA A 33 -4.45 -1.65 1.63
CA ALA A 33 -3.77 -1.75 2.91
C ALA A 33 -2.41 -1.03 2.89
N CYS A 34 -2.11 -0.29 3.95
CA CYS A 34 -0.83 0.39 4.12
C CYS A 34 -0.59 0.71 5.60
N THR A 35 -0.36 -0.30 6.43
CA THR A 35 -0.33 -0.19 7.89
C THR A 35 0.49 1.00 8.38
N ILE A 36 1.81 1.01 8.14
CA ILE A 36 2.67 2.10 8.64
C ILE A 36 2.40 3.45 7.96
N GLY A 37 1.97 3.42 6.69
CA GLY A 37 1.65 4.64 5.94
C GLY A 37 0.42 5.34 6.48
N HIS A 38 -0.68 4.60 6.68
CA HIS A 38 -1.92 5.15 7.20
C HIS A 38 -1.81 5.56 8.68
N VAL A 39 -1.12 4.78 9.51
CA VAL A 39 -0.83 5.18 10.89
C VAL A 39 -0.07 6.52 10.91
N ALA A 40 0.90 6.70 10.02
CA ALA A 40 1.63 7.97 9.91
C ALA A 40 0.79 9.12 9.37
N GLU A 41 -0.07 8.87 8.38
CA GLU A 41 -1.00 9.87 7.86
C GLU A 41 -1.94 10.40 8.96
N LEU A 42 -2.43 9.50 9.83
CA LEU A 42 -3.33 9.81 10.92
C LEU A 42 -2.63 10.52 12.10
N LEU A 43 -1.45 10.04 12.51
CA LEU A 43 -0.86 10.40 13.80
C LEU A 43 0.54 11.04 13.76
N HIS A 44 1.05 11.42 12.58
CA HIS A 44 2.35 12.06 12.38
C HIS A 44 3.48 11.40 13.22
N LEU A 45 4.12 10.38 12.65
CA LEU A 45 5.15 9.63 13.35
C LEU A 45 6.47 10.41 13.45
N ARG A 46 7.15 10.31 14.59
CA ARG A 46 8.51 10.84 14.79
C ARG A 46 9.44 9.69 15.14
N LEU A 47 10.12 9.16 14.13
CA LEU A 47 10.98 7.97 14.23
C LEU A 47 12.40 8.28 13.74
N PRO A 48 13.15 9.17 14.42
CA PRO A 48 14.45 9.66 13.94
C PRO A 48 15.48 8.54 13.71
N VAL A 49 15.46 7.45 14.48
CA VAL A 49 16.45 6.37 14.34
C VAL A 49 16.10 5.48 13.16
N LEU A 50 14.84 5.09 13.03
CA LEU A 50 14.36 4.35 11.86
C LEU A 50 14.48 5.18 10.57
N GLN A 51 14.37 6.51 10.68
CA GLN A 51 14.68 7.43 9.58
C GLN A 51 16.12 7.27 9.11
N THR A 52 17.12 7.34 10.00
CA THR A 52 18.54 7.22 9.62
C THR A 52 18.86 5.84 9.04
N LEU A 53 18.18 4.79 9.51
CA LEU A 53 18.29 3.45 8.96
C LEU A 53 17.64 3.30 7.57
N GLY A 54 16.70 4.18 7.23
CA GLY A 54 16.11 4.30 5.89
C GLY A 54 14.63 3.95 5.78
N LEU A 55 13.85 3.99 6.86
CA LEU A 55 12.43 3.67 6.82
C LEU A 55 11.66 4.51 5.79
N GLY A 56 11.88 5.83 5.78
CA GLY A 56 11.29 6.75 4.81
C GLY A 56 11.75 6.52 3.35
N ASN A 57 12.81 5.73 3.13
CA ASN A 57 13.24 5.33 1.78
C ASN A 57 12.41 4.14 1.24
N ILE A 58 11.76 3.37 2.12
CA ILE A 58 10.92 2.23 1.74
C ILE A 58 9.59 2.74 1.20
N LEU A 59 8.92 3.63 1.91
CA LEU A 59 7.66 4.23 1.48
C LEU A 59 7.50 5.61 2.12
N PRO A 60 6.63 6.47 1.58
CA PRO A 60 6.26 7.70 2.26
C PRO A 60 5.68 7.38 3.65
N VAL A 61 6.30 7.92 4.69
CA VAL A 61 5.85 7.82 6.09
C VAL A 61 5.86 9.23 6.65
N ARG A 62 4.68 9.80 6.89
CA ARG A 62 4.54 11.19 7.34
C ARG A 62 5.28 11.42 8.65
N GLY A 63 6.20 12.40 8.63
CA GLY A 63 7.09 12.72 9.76
C GLY A 63 8.40 11.92 9.82
N VAL A 64 8.63 11.03 8.86
CA VAL A 64 9.84 10.20 8.73
C VAL A 64 10.36 10.31 7.28
N PRO A 65 10.98 11.45 6.91
CA PRO A 65 11.41 11.68 5.53
C PRO A 65 12.54 10.75 5.11
N ALA A 66 12.67 10.48 3.80
CA ALA A 66 13.71 9.61 3.27
C ALA A 66 15.12 10.11 3.61
N ALA A 67 15.97 9.26 4.18
CA ALA A 67 17.37 9.59 4.42
C ALA A 67 18.13 9.73 3.09
N ALA A 68 18.98 10.77 2.99
CA ALA A 68 19.80 11.00 1.80
C ALA A 68 20.86 9.90 1.59
N ALA A 69 21.45 9.43 2.69
CA ALA A 69 22.40 8.33 2.74
C ALA A 69 22.08 7.46 3.96
N PRO A 70 21.19 6.46 3.82
CA PRO A 70 20.75 5.67 4.97
C PRO A 70 21.91 4.81 5.50
N GLU A 71 22.00 4.71 6.83
CA GLU A 71 23.00 3.87 7.53
C GLU A 71 22.69 2.39 7.43
N GLY A 72 21.41 2.05 7.27
CA GLY A 72 20.93 0.70 6.95
C GLY A 72 20.73 0.52 5.45
N LEU A 73 20.45 -0.71 5.01
CA LEU A 73 19.86 -1.01 3.72
C LEU A 73 18.32 -0.99 3.88
N PRO A 74 17.62 -0.01 3.29
CA PRO A 74 16.18 -0.06 3.20
C PRO A 74 15.75 -1.05 2.14
N ALA A 75 14.81 -1.92 2.51
CA ALA A 75 14.28 -2.94 1.64
C ALA A 75 12.78 -3.14 1.89
N ARG A 76 12.11 -3.70 0.90
CA ARG A 76 10.72 -4.11 0.98
C ARG A 76 10.63 -5.59 0.62
N LEU A 77 10.07 -6.39 1.51
CA LEU A 77 9.99 -7.83 1.34
C LEU A 77 8.57 -8.24 0.96
N ALA A 78 8.44 -9.00 -0.12
CA ALA A 78 7.19 -9.61 -0.51
C ALA A 78 7.03 -10.99 0.14
N GLU A 79 5.82 -11.30 0.60
CA GLU A 79 5.45 -12.64 1.01
C GLU A 79 5.14 -13.47 -0.26
N LYS A 80 5.75 -14.66 -0.38
CA LYS A 80 5.45 -15.60 -1.47
C LYS A 80 4.37 -16.59 -1.10
N SER A 81 4.23 -16.89 0.17
CA SER A 81 3.29 -17.88 0.68
C SER A 81 1.86 -17.38 0.54
N ALA A 82 0.90 -18.28 0.33
CA ALA A 82 -0.50 -17.93 0.12
C ALA A 82 -1.28 -17.59 1.42
N GLY A 83 -0.65 -17.63 2.59
CA GLY A 83 -1.25 -17.19 3.86
C GLY A 83 -0.80 -15.76 4.20
N LYS A 84 -1.57 -15.08 5.07
CA LYS A 84 -1.23 -13.75 5.64
C LYS A 84 -1.20 -13.76 7.18
N ASP A 85 -1.11 -14.95 7.77
CA ASP A 85 -1.06 -15.15 9.22
C ASP A 85 0.39 -15.17 9.73
N SER A 86 0.60 -14.86 11.01
CA SER A 86 1.94 -14.74 11.59
C SER A 86 2.76 -16.03 11.51
N THR A 87 2.11 -17.21 11.48
CA THR A 87 2.83 -18.49 11.34
C THR A 87 3.41 -18.62 9.94
N THR A 88 2.61 -18.32 8.91
CA THR A 88 3.07 -18.32 7.52
C THR A 88 4.21 -17.33 7.30
N GLY A 89 4.08 -16.08 7.75
CA GLY A 89 5.12 -15.06 7.56
C GLY A 89 6.44 -15.43 8.24
N HIS A 90 6.39 -15.87 9.50
CA HIS A 90 7.58 -16.32 10.23
C HIS A 90 8.22 -17.56 9.61
N TRP A 91 7.42 -18.54 9.18
CA TRP A 91 7.94 -19.72 8.50
C TRP A 91 8.63 -19.37 7.19
N GLU A 92 8.07 -18.43 6.43
CA GLU A 92 8.71 -17.95 5.21
C GLU A 92 10.02 -17.23 5.51
N HIS A 93 10.08 -16.38 6.54
CA HIS A 93 11.35 -15.78 6.98
C HIS A 93 12.43 -16.83 7.22
N MET A 94 12.06 -18.01 7.71
CA MET A 94 12.98 -19.11 7.99
C MET A 94 12.99 -20.20 6.91
N GLY A 95 12.57 -19.87 5.68
CA GLY A 95 12.86 -20.64 4.47
C GLY A 95 11.74 -21.55 3.96
N ILE A 96 10.54 -21.51 4.57
CA ILE A 96 9.39 -22.32 4.14
C ILE A 96 8.40 -21.45 3.36
N VAL A 97 8.27 -21.70 2.06
CA VAL A 97 7.26 -21.06 1.22
C VAL A 97 6.08 -22.03 1.05
N ARG A 98 4.86 -21.57 1.34
CA ARG A 98 3.64 -22.38 1.24
C ARG A 98 2.76 -21.95 0.07
N GLU A 99 2.40 -22.89 -0.79
CA GLU A 99 1.48 -22.63 -1.91
C GLU A 99 0.02 -22.48 -1.47
N GLU A 100 -0.33 -23.04 -0.31
CA GLU A 100 -1.69 -23.01 0.25
C GLU A 100 -1.71 -22.35 1.63
N SER A 101 -2.74 -21.54 1.89
CA SER A 101 -3.01 -20.95 3.20
C SER A 101 -3.39 -22.04 4.22
N PHE A 102 -3.41 -21.70 5.51
CA PHE A 102 -4.00 -22.61 6.50
C PHE A 102 -5.53 -22.71 6.33
N PRO A 103 -6.13 -23.88 6.58
CA PRO A 103 -7.57 -24.07 6.41
C PRO A 103 -8.36 -23.30 7.49
N THR A 104 -9.39 -22.56 7.07
CA THR A 104 -10.35 -21.89 7.96
C THR A 104 -11.71 -22.59 7.93
N TYR A 105 -12.54 -22.36 8.95
CA TYR A 105 -13.79 -23.10 9.16
C TYR A 105 -14.96 -22.15 9.51
N PRO A 106 -15.41 -21.30 8.57
CA PRO A 106 -16.45 -20.29 8.83
C PRO A 106 -17.80 -20.89 9.26
N HIS A 107 -18.05 -22.16 8.94
CA HIS A 107 -19.26 -22.91 9.30
C HIS A 107 -19.01 -24.01 10.34
N GLY A 108 -17.89 -23.93 11.07
CA GLY A 108 -17.46 -24.99 11.97
C GLY A 108 -16.68 -26.11 11.28
N PHE A 109 -16.12 -27.01 12.09
CA PHE A 109 -15.38 -28.17 11.61
C PHE A 109 -16.33 -29.21 11.01
N PRO A 110 -15.96 -29.84 9.89
CA PRO A 110 -16.81 -30.84 9.24
C PRO A 110 -16.87 -32.16 10.06
N PRO A 111 -17.86 -33.03 9.81
CA PRO A 111 -18.03 -34.27 10.55
C PRO A 111 -16.81 -35.21 10.55
N ASP A 112 -16.04 -35.22 9.45
CA ASP A 112 -14.81 -36.00 9.33
C ASP A 112 -13.63 -35.47 10.16
N VAL A 113 -13.77 -34.29 10.78
CA VAL A 113 -12.88 -33.79 11.85
C VAL A 113 -13.50 -34.04 13.22
N VAL A 114 -14.79 -33.72 13.39
CA VAL A 114 -15.47 -33.75 14.70
C VAL A 114 -15.67 -35.19 15.19
N GLU A 115 -16.18 -36.09 14.37
CA GLU A 115 -16.50 -37.47 14.80
C GLU A 115 -15.26 -38.28 15.19
N PRO A 116 -14.11 -38.23 14.46
CA PRO A 116 -12.88 -38.86 14.93
C PRO A 116 -12.36 -38.25 16.23
N PHE A 117 -12.49 -36.94 16.40
CA PHE A 117 -12.08 -36.26 17.63
C PHE A 117 -12.93 -36.72 18.82
N GLU A 118 -14.26 -36.68 18.70
CA GLU A 118 -15.20 -37.14 19.73
C GLU A 118 -14.95 -38.59 20.13
N ARG A 119 -14.76 -39.49 19.14
CA ARG A 119 -14.40 -40.89 19.39
C ARG A 119 -13.08 -41.02 20.15
N ALA A 120 -12.07 -40.23 19.79
CA ALA A 120 -10.75 -40.31 20.42
C ALA A 120 -10.74 -39.76 21.86
N ILE A 121 -11.61 -38.81 22.19
CA ILE A 121 -11.74 -38.27 23.55
C ILE A 121 -12.83 -38.97 24.38
N GLY A 122 -13.64 -39.82 23.76
CA GLY A 122 -14.74 -40.56 24.40
C GLY A 122 -15.91 -39.67 24.84
N ARG A 123 -16.10 -38.50 24.21
CA ARG A 123 -17.12 -37.51 24.56
C ARG A 123 -17.60 -36.76 23.33
N ARG A 124 -18.86 -36.33 23.34
CA ARG A 124 -19.37 -35.39 22.34
C ARG A 124 -18.90 -33.97 22.64
N VAL A 125 -18.76 -33.16 21.61
CA VAL A 125 -18.51 -31.72 21.71
C VAL A 125 -19.80 -30.93 21.51
N ILE A 126 -19.83 -29.71 22.02
CA ILE A 126 -20.90 -28.74 21.79
C ILE A 126 -20.33 -27.46 21.17
N GLY A 127 -21.15 -26.70 20.43
CA GLY A 127 -20.75 -25.48 19.73
C GLY A 127 -20.40 -25.73 18.26
N ASN A 128 -19.13 -26.03 17.98
CA ASN A 128 -18.55 -26.19 16.64
C ASN A 128 -18.92 -25.06 15.66
N LYS A 129 -18.65 -23.81 16.06
CA LYS A 129 -18.95 -22.62 15.25
C LYS A 129 -17.89 -21.55 15.43
N VAL A 130 -17.93 -20.53 14.59
CA VAL A 130 -17.14 -19.29 14.79
C VAL A 130 -17.77 -18.52 15.96
N ALA A 131 -16.97 -18.18 16.97
CA ALA A 131 -17.42 -17.37 18.10
C ALA A 131 -16.23 -16.75 18.85
N SER A 132 -16.48 -15.66 19.57
CA SER A 132 -15.50 -15.17 20.55
C SER A 132 -15.43 -16.10 21.76
N GLY A 133 -14.27 -16.19 22.41
CA GLY A 133 -14.09 -17.07 23.56
C GLY A 133 -14.95 -16.69 24.77
N THR A 134 -15.37 -15.43 24.89
CA THR A 134 -16.27 -14.95 25.95
C THR A 134 -17.73 -15.26 25.63
N GLU A 135 -18.15 -15.05 24.38
CA GLU A 135 -19.50 -15.34 23.92
C GLU A 135 -19.82 -16.84 24.02
N ILE A 136 -18.91 -17.69 23.54
CA ILE A 136 -19.17 -19.14 23.48
C ILE A 136 -19.29 -19.79 24.87
N ILE A 137 -18.54 -19.30 25.87
CA ILE A 137 -18.63 -19.81 27.25
C ILE A 137 -19.85 -19.24 27.97
N GLN A 138 -20.32 -18.05 27.61
CA GLN A 138 -21.58 -17.50 28.12
C GLN A 138 -22.78 -18.25 27.55
N GLU A 139 -22.72 -18.61 26.27
CA GLU A 139 -23.79 -19.36 25.59
C GLU A 139 -23.85 -20.82 26.01
N LEU A 140 -22.71 -21.53 26.02
CA LEU A 140 -22.66 -22.99 26.17
C LEU A 140 -22.07 -23.45 27.50
N GLY A 141 -21.67 -22.53 28.39
CA GLY A 141 -21.05 -22.87 29.66
C GLY A 141 -21.97 -23.65 30.60
N GLU A 142 -23.26 -23.31 30.66
CA GLU A 142 -24.25 -24.05 31.46
C GLU A 142 -24.46 -25.48 30.93
N GLU A 143 -24.56 -25.65 29.61
CA GLU A 143 -24.66 -26.98 29.01
C GLU A 143 -23.39 -27.80 29.23
N HIS A 144 -22.22 -27.18 29.12
CA HIS A 144 -20.93 -27.80 29.44
C HIS A 144 -20.88 -28.30 30.90
N LEU A 145 -21.28 -27.46 31.86
CA LEU A 145 -21.32 -27.83 33.27
C LEU A 145 -22.27 -29.01 33.54
N ARG A 146 -23.41 -29.06 32.84
CA ARG A 146 -24.41 -30.13 32.99
C ARG A 146 -23.98 -31.45 32.36
N THR A 147 -23.32 -31.41 31.21
CA THR A 147 -23.04 -32.60 30.39
C THR A 147 -21.60 -33.11 30.48
N GLY A 148 -20.67 -32.22 30.83
CA GLY A 148 -19.24 -32.46 30.73
C GLY A 148 -18.71 -32.54 29.29
N SER A 149 -19.49 -32.11 28.29
CA SER A 149 -19.11 -32.08 26.87
C SER A 149 -18.22 -30.87 26.57
N PRO A 150 -17.00 -31.02 26.05
CA PRO A 150 -16.13 -29.89 25.75
C PRO A 150 -16.75 -28.93 24.74
N VAL A 151 -16.55 -27.63 24.94
CA VAL A 151 -17.03 -26.59 24.01
C VAL A 151 -16.00 -26.42 22.91
N LEU A 152 -16.31 -26.88 21.70
CA LEU A 152 -15.49 -26.70 20.50
C LEU A 152 -15.89 -25.41 19.78
N TYR A 153 -14.93 -24.59 19.38
CA TYR A 153 -15.19 -23.42 18.53
C TYR A 153 -13.95 -23.01 17.73
N THR A 154 -14.12 -22.09 16.78
CA THR A 154 -13.05 -21.51 15.93
C THR A 154 -13.17 -19.98 15.88
N SER A 155 -12.16 -19.30 15.32
CA SER A 155 -12.22 -17.87 14.94
C SER A 155 -12.23 -17.71 13.40
N GLN A 156 -12.04 -16.48 12.93
CA GLN A 156 -11.77 -16.20 11.51
C GLN A 156 -10.42 -16.78 11.08
N ASP A 157 -9.48 -16.94 12.02
CA ASP A 157 -8.18 -17.57 11.80
C ASP A 157 -8.26 -19.09 11.75
N SER A 158 -7.16 -19.70 11.31
CA SER A 158 -6.99 -21.15 11.31
C SER A 158 -6.67 -21.71 12.71
N VAL A 159 -7.69 -21.80 13.57
CA VAL A 159 -7.55 -22.31 14.94
C VAL A 159 -8.64 -23.30 15.34
N PHE A 160 -8.27 -24.30 16.14
CA PHE A 160 -9.21 -25.21 16.81
C PHE A 160 -9.19 -24.95 18.31
N GLN A 161 -10.28 -24.48 18.89
CA GLN A 161 -10.30 -24.07 20.31
C GLN A 161 -11.22 -24.97 21.13
N LEU A 162 -10.74 -25.41 22.29
CA LEU A 162 -11.52 -26.19 23.25
C LEU A 162 -11.63 -25.43 24.57
N ALA A 163 -12.86 -25.10 24.95
CA ALA A 163 -13.16 -24.52 26.25
C ALA A 163 -13.76 -25.56 27.19
N VAL A 164 -13.21 -25.63 28.41
CA VAL A 164 -13.59 -26.58 29.45
C VAL A 164 -13.51 -25.91 30.81
N HIS A 165 -14.54 -26.11 31.63
CA HIS A 165 -14.61 -25.61 32.99
C HIS A 165 -13.65 -26.40 33.89
N VAL A 166 -12.86 -25.70 34.71
CA VAL A 166 -11.81 -26.32 35.54
C VAL A 166 -12.34 -27.35 36.56
N ASP A 167 -13.59 -27.21 36.99
CA ASP A 167 -14.25 -28.15 37.89
C ASP A 167 -14.86 -29.38 37.17
N VAL A 168 -15.03 -29.32 35.85
CA VAL A 168 -15.58 -30.43 35.04
C VAL A 168 -14.49 -31.38 34.60
N ALA A 169 -13.35 -30.85 34.16
CA ALA A 169 -12.18 -31.66 33.87
C ALA A 169 -10.89 -30.92 34.25
N PRO A 170 -9.90 -31.63 34.83
CA PRO A 170 -8.60 -31.05 35.10
C PRO A 170 -7.95 -30.50 33.82
N ARG A 171 -7.11 -29.47 33.97
CA ARG A 171 -6.39 -28.85 32.85
C ARG A 171 -5.57 -29.85 32.03
N GLU A 172 -4.97 -30.85 32.69
CA GLU A 172 -4.22 -31.89 31.98
C GLU A 172 -5.09 -32.74 31.05
N THR A 173 -6.37 -32.95 31.39
CA THR A 173 -7.33 -33.61 30.51
C THR A 173 -7.64 -32.74 29.30
N LEU A 174 -7.88 -31.44 29.50
CA LEU A 174 -8.05 -30.48 28.39
C LEU A 174 -6.81 -30.47 27.49
N TYR A 175 -5.60 -30.44 28.06
CA TYR A 175 -4.35 -30.49 27.29
C TYR A 175 -4.18 -31.82 26.55
N ALA A 176 -4.59 -32.94 27.14
CA ALA A 176 -4.59 -34.24 26.46
C ALA A 176 -5.54 -34.24 25.26
N TRP A 177 -6.75 -33.68 25.40
CA TRP A 177 -7.69 -33.51 24.29
C TRP A 177 -7.13 -32.61 23.19
N CYS A 178 -6.53 -31.47 23.54
CA CYS A 178 -5.86 -30.62 22.55
C CYS A 178 -4.71 -31.35 21.83
N ARG A 179 -3.89 -32.16 22.53
CA ARG A 179 -2.86 -33.00 21.91
C ARG A 179 -3.45 -34.06 20.98
N THR A 180 -4.64 -34.57 21.28
CA THR A 180 -5.38 -35.49 20.40
C THR A 180 -5.88 -34.76 19.15
N ALA A 181 -6.53 -33.61 19.30
CA ALA A 181 -6.96 -32.78 18.19
C ALA A 181 -5.77 -32.43 17.27
N ARG A 182 -4.63 -32.02 17.84
CA ARG A 182 -3.44 -31.67 17.05
C ARG A 182 -2.92 -32.83 16.21
N ARG A 183 -2.98 -34.06 16.71
CA ARG A 183 -2.58 -35.28 15.98
C ARG A 183 -3.55 -35.61 14.83
N LEU A 184 -4.84 -35.31 15.00
CA LEU A 184 -5.87 -35.53 13.98
C LEU A 184 -5.88 -34.45 12.89
N LEU A 185 -5.64 -33.20 13.29
CA LEU A 185 -5.65 -32.03 12.41
C LEU A 185 -4.35 -31.96 11.59
N ARG A 186 -4.29 -32.78 10.52
CA ARG A 186 -3.18 -32.92 9.56
C ARG A 186 -3.69 -32.82 8.13
N GLY A 187 -2.78 -32.70 7.16
CA GLY A 187 -3.12 -32.58 5.73
C GLY A 187 -4.06 -31.39 5.49
N ARG A 188 -5.18 -31.63 4.79
CA ARG A 188 -6.20 -30.60 4.52
C ARG A 188 -6.83 -29.95 5.77
N HIS A 189 -6.70 -30.61 6.93
CA HIS A 189 -7.21 -30.11 8.20
C HIS A 189 -6.11 -29.57 9.12
N ALA A 190 -4.90 -29.35 8.61
CA ALA A 190 -3.77 -28.85 9.39
C ALA A 190 -3.95 -27.37 9.78
N VAL A 191 -4.81 -27.09 10.77
CA VAL A 191 -4.97 -25.73 11.31
C VAL A 191 -3.67 -25.23 11.92
N ALA A 192 -3.44 -23.92 11.93
CA ALA A 192 -2.21 -23.34 12.48
C ALA A 192 -2.05 -23.65 13.98
N ARG A 193 -3.10 -23.49 14.79
CA ARG A 193 -3.04 -23.73 16.25
C ARG A 193 -4.24 -24.49 16.79
N VAL A 194 -3.99 -25.38 17.76
CA VAL A 194 -5.02 -25.91 18.66
C VAL A 194 -4.89 -25.20 20.00
N ILE A 195 -5.96 -24.66 20.57
CA ILE A 195 -5.88 -23.80 21.76
C ILE A 195 -6.76 -24.35 22.88
N ALA A 196 -6.14 -24.62 24.03
CA ALA A 196 -6.82 -24.93 25.28
C ALA A 196 -7.31 -23.64 25.95
N ARG A 197 -8.59 -23.59 26.32
CA ARG A 197 -9.25 -22.41 26.92
C ARG A 197 -9.95 -22.79 28.21
N PRO A 198 -9.21 -22.94 29.34
CA PRO A 198 -9.85 -23.20 30.61
C PRO A 198 -10.72 -22.01 31.02
N PHE A 199 -11.88 -22.29 31.59
CA PHE A 199 -12.76 -21.29 32.20
C PHE A 199 -13.24 -21.75 33.58
N GLY A 200 -13.78 -20.83 34.37
CA GLY A 200 -14.21 -21.06 35.74
C GLY A 200 -15.44 -20.22 36.10
N GLY A 201 -15.74 -20.17 37.39
CA GLY A 201 -16.84 -19.38 37.95
C GLY A 201 -18.17 -20.14 38.06
N GLY A 202 -19.15 -19.54 38.75
CA GLY A 202 -20.49 -20.12 38.84
C GLY A 202 -21.35 -19.82 37.61
N LEU A 203 -22.51 -20.47 37.49
CA LEU A 203 -23.49 -20.27 36.39
C LEU A 203 -23.82 -18.80 36.07
N ARG A 204 -23.69 -17.89 37.03
CA ARG A 204 -23.98 -16.45 36.89
C ARG A 204 -22.75 -15.58 36.62
N ALA A 205 -21.55 -16.16 36.65
CA ALA A 205 -20.29 -15.44 36.52
C ALA A 205 -19.22 -16.33 35.89
N ILE A 206 -19.51 -16.88 34.70
CA ILE A 206 -18.56 -17.68 33.94
C ILE A 206 -17.47 -16.76 33.37
N GLU A 207 -16.21 -17.08 33.66
CA GLU A 207 -15.06 -16.27 33.22
C GLU A 207 -13.89 -17.13 32.74
N ARG A 208 -13.04 -16.56 31.87
CA ARG A 208 -11.79 -17.20 31.46
C ARG A 208 -10.82 -17.20 32.63
N VAL A 209 -10.12 -18.31 32.84
CA VAL A 209 -9.10 -18.42 33.89
C VAL A 209 -7.71 -18.63 33.28
N PRO A 210 -6.62 -18.35 34.03
CA PRO A 210 -5.27 -18.65 33.58
C PRO A 210 -5.10 -20.13 33.19
N GLY A 211 -4.12 -20.42 32.32
CA GLY A 211 -3.86 -21.77 31.83
C GLY A 211 -4.24 -22.02 30.38
N ARG A 212 -4.49 -20.94 29.60
CA ARG A 212 -4.46 -21.01 28.13
C ARG A 212 -3.16 -21.69 27.69
N ARG A 213 -3.28 -22.64 26.77
CA ARG A 213 -2.11 -23.29 26.15
C ARG A 213 -2.36 -23.51 24.68
N ASP A 214 -1.40 -23.10 23.85
CA ASP A 214 -1.47 -23.20 22.41
C ASP A 214 -0.60 -24.40 21.97
N PHE A 215 -1.10 -25.18 21.01
CA PHE A 215 -0.44 -26.33 20.41
C PHE A 215 -0.33 -26.05 18.92
N SER A 216 0.74 -25.36 18.55
CA SER A 216 1.01 -24.95 17.18
C SER A 216 1.35 -26.13 16.29
N LEU A 217 1.09 -25.98 15.00
CA LEU A 217 1.62 -26.90 13.99
C LEU A 217 3.14 -26.78 13.97
N GLU A 218 3.84 -27.89 13.87
CA GLU A 218 5.27 -27.90 13.66
C GLU A 218 5.58 -27.60 12.18
N PRO A 219 6.65 -26.84 11.87
CA PRO A 219 7.12 -26.69 10.50
C PRO A 219 7.25 -28.04 9.76
N PRO A 220 6.65 -28.20 8.56
CA PRO A 220 6.60 -29.49 7.88
C PRO A 220 7.95 -29.95 7.30
N THR A 221 8.90 -29.01 7.15
CA THR A 221 10.25 -29.24 6.60
C THR A 221 11.29 -28.51 7.46
N PRO A 222 12.58 -28.87 7.36
CA PRO A 222 13.65 -28.09 7.99
C PRO A 222 13.59 -26.61 7.64
N THR A 223 13.82 -25.78 8.65
CA THR A 223 13.92 -24.32 8.57
C THR A 223 15.39 -23.89 8.68
N TYR A 224 15.68 -22.62 8.39
CA TYR A 224 17.02 -22.07 8.68
C TYR A 224 17.40 -22.14 10.17
N LEU A 225 16.42 -22.20 11.09
CA LEU A 225 16.68 -22.41 12.51
C LEU A 225 17.29 -23.79 12.75
N ASP A 226 16.70 -24.83 12.16
CA ASP A 226 17.22 -26.21 12.24
C ASP A 226 18.62 -26.30 11.64
N LEU A 227 18.81 -25.74 10.44
CA LEU A 227 20.10 -25.80 9.74
C LEU A 227 21.21 -25.05 10.48
N LEU A 228 20.89 -23.97 11.20
CA LEU A 228 21.86 -23.26 12.04
C LEU A 228 22.30 -24.13 13.22
N LEU A 229 21.36 -24.79 13.91
CA LEU A 229 21.69 -25.72 15.00
C LEU A 229 22.56 -26.89 14.50
N GLU A 230 22.27 -27.43 13.32
CA GLU A 230 23.08 -28.49 12.69
C GLU A 230 24.52 -28.04 12.39
N GLN A 231 24.75 -26.74 12.18
CA GLN A 231 26.09 -26.15 12.04
C GLN A 231 26.72 -25.75 13.38
N GLY A 232 26.09 -26.08 14.51
CA GLY A 232 26.56 -25.73 15.85
C GLY A 232 26.38 -24.24 16.20
N VAL A 233 25.51 -23.53 15.48
CA VAL A 233 25.18 -22.13 15.75
C VAL A 233 24.02 -22.07 16.75
N THR A 234 24.20 -21.32 17.84
CA THR A 234 23.13 -21.10 18.83
C THR A 234 21.98 -20.31 18.21
N VAL A 235 20.74 -20.72 18.52
CA VAL A 235 19.52 -20.03 18.09
C VAL A 235 18.69 -19.68 19.32
N THR A 236 18.54 -18.39 19.58
CA THR A 236 17.80 -17.85 20.73
C THR A 236 16.52 -17.18 20.25
N GLY A 237 15.37 -17.66 20.74
CA GLY A 237 14.06 -17.06 20.47
C GLY A 237 13.63 -16.11 21.59
N VAL A 238 13.03 -14.96 21.25
CA VAL A 238 12.43 -14.02 22.21
C VAL A 238 10.97 -13.77 21.84
N GLY A 239 10.09 -13.79 22.84
CA GLY A 239 8.66 -13.58 22.65
C GLY A 239 7.97 -14.81 22.08
N LYS A 240 7.16 -14.62 21.04
CA LYS A 240 6.22 -15.64 20.53
C LYS A 240 6.79 -16.59 19.50
N VAL A 241 8.04 -16.38 19.08
CA VAL A 241 8.70 -17.19 18.05
C VAL A 241 8.80 -18.67 18.45
N GLY A 242 9.01 -18.99 19.73
CA GLY A 242 8.98 -20.38 20.20
C GLY A 242 7.64 -21.04 19.88
N ASP A 243 6.53 -20.38 20.20
CA ASP A 243 5.19 -20.91 19.92
C ASP A 243 4.94 -21.03 18.40
N LEU A 244 5.39 -20.07 17.59
CA LEU A 244 5.17 -20.05 16.13
C LEU A 244 5.89 -21.17 15.38
N PHE A 245 7.00 -21.69 15.91
CA PHE A 245 7.72 -22.84 15.35
C PHE A 245 7.53 -24.12 16.19
N ALA A 246 6.55 -24.16 17.10
CA ALA A 246 6.35 -25.29 18.03
C ALA A 246 7.63 -25.68 18.81
N HIS A 247 8.45 -24.69 19.16
CA HIS A 247 9.75 -24.76 19.82
C HIS A 247 10.84 -25.51 19.04
N ARG A 248 10.60 -25.84 17.77
CA ARG A 248 11.59 -26.44 16.88
C ARG A 248 12.64 -25.41 16.46
N GLY A 249 13.89 -25.85 16.35
CA GLY A 249 14.98 -25.01 15.83
C GLY A 249 15.57 -24.02 16.83
N PHE A 250 15.19 -24.06 18.11
CA PHE A 250 15.74 -23.17 19.14
C PHE A 250 16.64 -23.90 20.14
N SER A 251 17.78 -23.29 20.47
CA SER A 251 18.60 -23.68 21.64
C SER A 251 17.92 -23.24 22.93
N THR A 252 17.43 -22.00 22.94
CA THR A 252 16.77 -21.38 24.09
C THR A 252 15.62 -20.50 23.61
N VAL A 253 14.52 -20.47 24.36
CA VAL A 253 13.39 -19.55 24.11
C VAL A 253 13.11 -18.76 25.39
N VAL A 254 13.06 -17.44 25.29
CA VAL A 254 12.69 -16.52 26.36
C VAL A 254 11.29 -15.95 26.07
N PRO A 255 10.22 -16.50 26.68
CA PRO A 255 8.88 -15.98 26.49
C PRO A 255 8.74 -14.60 27.13
N THR A 256 8.04 -13.69 26.46
CA THR A 256 7.77 -12.33 26.96
C THR A 256 6.28 -12.00 26.83
N GLN A 257 5.84 -11.02 27.63
CA GLN A 257 4.51 -10.44 27.55
C GLN A 257 4.65 -8.98 27.11
N GLY A 258 4.38 -8.76 25.83
CA GLY A 258 4.45 -7.47 25.16
C GLY A 258 5.83 -6.93 24.83
N ASN A 259 5.83 -5.80 24.12
CA ASN A 259 6.99 -5.26 23.42
C ASN A 259 8.07 -4.78 24.38
N ARG A 260 7.70 -4.13 25.48
CA ARG A 260 8.66 -3.64 26.48
C ARG A 260 9.44 -4.77 27.14
N ALA A 261 8.77 -5.87 27.49
CA ALA A 261 9.43 -7.06 28.03
C ALA A 261 10.32 -7.72 26.96
N GLY A 262 9.86 -7.75 25.70
CA GLY A 262 10.66 -8.17 24.55
C GLY A 262 11.98 -7.40 24.41
N LEU A 263 11.91 -6.07 24.35
CA LEU A 263 13.08 -5.20 24.21
C LEU A 263 14.06 -5.36 25.36
N LYS A 264 13.57 -5.45 26.60
CA LYS A 264 14.40 -5.72 27.77
C LYS A 264 15.11 -7.08 27.66
N ALA A 265 14.40 -8.14 27.28
CA ALA A 265 15.00 -9.47 27.11
C ALA A 265 16.06 -9.49 26.01
N ILE A 266 15.82 -8.80 24.88
CA ILE A 266 16.82 -8.64 23.81
C ILE A 266 18.08 -7.97 24.37
N ALA A 267 17.95 -6.87 25.11
CA ALA A 267 19.08 -6.17 25.70
C ALA A 267 19.89 -7.07 26.66
N GLU A 268 19.21 -7.79 27.55
CA GLU A 268 19.84 -8.71 28.51
C GLU A 268 20.61 -9.86 27.81
N ILE A 269 20.03 -10.43 26.75
CA ILE A 269 20.68 -11.49 25.95
C ILE A 269 21.94 -10.96 25.24
N LEU A 270 21.87 -9.73 24.72
CA LEU A 270 23.00 -9.07 24.07
C LEU A 270 24.12 -8.73 25.07
N ASP A 271 23.77 -8.28 26.28
CA ASP A 271 24.72 -8.01 27.37
C ASP A 271 25.39 -9.29 27.87
N GLY A 272 24.70 -10.43 27.81
CA GLY A 272 25.25 -11.75 28.17
C GLY A 272 26.27 -12.33 27.19
N GLY A 273 26.59 -11.63 26.08
CA GLY A 273 27.59 -12.10 25.10
C GLY A 273 27.12 -13.24 24.20
N THR A 274 25.80 -13.44 24.05
CA THR A 274 25.23 -14.55 23.26
C THR A 274 25.60 -14.43 21.77
N HIS A 275 26.24 -15.45 21.19
CA HIS A 275 26.57 -15.53 19.76
C HIS A 275 25.50 -16.32 18.96
N GLY A 276 25.50 -16.20 17.63
CA GLY A 276 24.56 -16.91 16.76
C GLY A 276 23.35 -16.07 16.34
N LEU A 277 22.18 -16.71 16.18
CA LEU A 277 20.94 -16.06 15.78
C LEU A 277 20.08 -15.71 17.00
N LEU A 278 19.71 -14.44 17.14
CA LEU A 278 18.63 -13.99 18.02
C LEU A 278 17.42 -13.64 17.14
N LEU A 279 16.33 -14.37 17.27
CA LEU A 279 15.07 -14.09 16.59
C LEU A 279 14.02 -13.62 17.62
N ALA A 280 13.56 -12.38 17.50
CA ALA A 280 12.59 -11.78 18.40
C ALA A 280 11.31 -11.41 17.67
N ASN A 281 10.16 -11.64 18.31
CA ASN A 281 8.87 -11.11 17.88
C ASN A 281 8.31 -10.12 18.91
N LEU A 282 8.01 -8.89 18.46
CA LEU A 282 7.35 -7.83 19.24
C LEU A 282 5.87 -7.77 18.84
N ILE A 283 5.03 -8.45 19.61
CA ILE A 283 3.66 -8.83 19.24
C ILE A 283 2.58 -7.76 19.46
N ASP A 284 2.81 -6.71 20.25
CA ASP A 284 1.71 -5.79 20.64
C ASP A 284 1.14 -5.03 19.43
N PHE A 285 1.97 -4.80 18.41
CA PHE A 285 1.58 -4.20 17.14
C PHE A 285 0.44 -4.96 16.45
N ASP A 286 0.42 -6.27 16.56
CA ASP A 286 -0.63 -7.12 16.01
C ASP A 286 -1.76 -7.38 17.03
N MET A 287 -1.41 -8.01 18.16
CA MET A 287 -2.39 -8.60 19.07
C MET A 287 -3.21 -7.57 19.89
N ASP A 288 -2.56 -6.50 20.32
CA ASP A 288 -3.16 -5.52 21.23
C ASP A 288 -3.55 -4.22 20.52
N TRP A 289 -2.89 -3.86 19.42
CA TRP A 289 -3.12 -2.59 18.71
C TRP A 289 -3.74 -2.78 17.32
N GLY A 290 -3.15 -3.63 16.47
CA GLY A 290 -3.61 -3.90 15.11
C GLY A 290 -5.03 -4.46 15.06
N HIS A 291 -5.24 -5.68 15.58
CA HIS A 291 -6.55 -6.34 15.62
C HIS A 291 -7.64 -5.56 16.37
N ARG A 292 -7.24 -4.61 17.24
CA ARG A 292 -8.16 -3.76 18.01
C ARG A 292 -8.41 -2.40 17.37
N ASN A 293 -7.81 -2.14 16.21
CA ASN A 293 -7.87 -0.88 15.49
C ASN A 293 -7.49 0.33 16.35
N ASP A 294 -6.48 0.15 17.20
CA ASP A 294 -5.94 1.19 18.08
C ASP A 294 -4.69 1.81 17.45
N ALA A 295 -4.92 2.72 16.49
CA ALA A 295 -3.85 3.41 15.80
C ALA A 295 -2.97 4.27 16.73
N GLU A 296 -3.53 4.80 17.83
CA GLU A 296 -2.80 5.63 18.80
C GLU A 296 -1.75 4.83 19.56
N LEU A 297 -2.15 3.68 20.12
CA LEU A 297 -1.20 2.78 20.78
C LEU A 297 -0.19 2.20 19.78
N PHE A 298 -0.62 1.89 18.56
CA PHE A 298 0.28 1.44 17.49
C PHE A 298 1.38 2.48 17.22
N ALA A 299 1.01 3.75 17.03
CA ALA A 299 1.94 4.85 16.80
C ALA A 299 2.88 5.07 17.99
N HIS A 300 2.35 5.07 19.22
CA HIS A 300 3.17 5.17 20.43
C HIS A 300 4.16 4.02 20.57
N GLY A 301 3.75 2.80 20.22
CA GLY A 301 4.61 1.61 20.21
C GLY A 301 5.79 1.75 19.24
N LEU A 302 5.56 2.31 18.04
CA LEU A 302 6.62 2.59 17.07
C LEU A 302 7.61 3.63 17.62
N MET A 303 7.11 4.70 18.25
CA MET A 303 7.95 5.74 18.86
C MET A 303 8.71 5.25 20.10
N GLU A 304 8.15 4.32 20.88
CA GLU A 304 8.86 3.65 21.98
C GLU A 304 9.98 2.75 21.44
N PHE A 305 9.68 1.94 20.42
CA PHE A 305 10.67 1.09 19.76
C PHE A 305 11.84 1.91 19.18
N ASP A 306 11.56 2.99 18.45
CA ASP A 306 12.57 3.88 17.87
C ASP A 306 13.49 4.49 18.94
N ARG A 307 12.96 4.81 20.11
CA ARG A 307 13.72 5.38 21.24
C ARG A 307 14.66 4.39 21.90
N GLU A 308 14.26 3.12 22.00
CA GLU A 308 15.08 2.05 22.58
C GLU A 308 16.12 1.50 21.59
N LEU A 309 15.92 1.73 20.29
CA LEU A 309 16.76 1.17 19.26
C LEU A 309 18.25 1.56 19.35
N PRO A 310 18.65 2.82 19.65
CA PRO A 310 20.06 3.17 19.85
C PRO A 310 20.73 2.39 20.98
N VAL A 311 19.98 2.12 22.05
CA VAL A 311 20.44 1.35 23.21
C VAL A 311 20.74 -0.09 22.80
N LEU A 312 19.86 -0.72 22.01
CA LEU A 312 20.12 -2.05 21.44
C LEU A 312 21.31 -2.03 20.46
N MET A 313 21.35 -1.08 19.53
CA MET A 313 22.42 -0.99 18.53
C MET A 313 23.80 -0.79 19.16
N SER A 314 23.91 -0.06 20.27
CA SER A 314 25.18 0.14 20.99
C SER A 314 25.81 -1.16 21.54
N ARG A 315 25.02 -2.23 21.66
CA ARG A 315 25.48 -3.55 22.12
C ARG A 315 26.00 -4.43 20.98
N LEU A 316 25.79 -4.02 19.74
CA LEU A 316 26.25 -4.73 18.55
C LEU A 316 27.69 -4.35 18.23
N GLY A 317 28.51 -5.37 17.99
CA GLY A 317 29.93 -5.25 17.72
C GLY A 317 30.26 -5.26 16.23
N THR A 318 31.55 -5.15 15.92
CA THR A 318 32.03 -5.25 14.55
C THR A 318 31.77 -6.65 13.98
N GLY A 319 30.99 -6.72 12.89
CA GLY A 319 30.62 -7.99 12.25
C GLY A 319 29.30 -8.58 12.72
N ASP A 320 28.56 -7.88 13.59
CA ASP A 320 27.18 -8.20 13.90
C ASP A 320 26.22 -7.61 12.87
N LEU A 321 25.03 -8.20 12.76
CA LEU A 321 23.99 -7.81 11.83
C LEU A 321 22.66 -7.64 12.57
N LEU A 322 21.93 -6.57 12.28
CA LEU A 322 20.59 -6.30 12.74
C LEU A 322 19.63 -6.24 11.55
N LEU A 323 18.56 -7.02 11.62
CA LEU A 323 17.44 -7.00 10.68
C LEU A 323 16.20 -6.60 11.47
N ILE A 324 15.57 -5.49 11.09
CA ILE A 324 14.25 -5.08 11.61
C ILE A 324 13.25 -5.26 10.48
N THR A 325 12.21 -6.06 10.70
CA THR A 325 11.20 -6.36 9.68
C THR A 325 9.82 -6.61 10.28
N ALA A 326 8.86 -7.04 9.46
CA ALA A 326 7.53 -7.50 9.85
C ALA A 326 7.21 -8.80 9.10
N ASP A 327 6.15 -9.49 9.50
CA ASP A 327 5.72 -10.77 8.96
C ASP A 327 4.37 -10.71 8.23
N HIS A 328 3.66 -9.58 8.30
CA HIS A 328 2.50 -9.19 7.50
C HIS A 328 2.13 -7.74 7.81
N GLY A 329 0.98 -7.25 7.32
CA GLY A 329 0.33 -6.03 7.81
C GLY A 329 -0.81 -6.33 8.77
N CYS A 330 -1.20 -5.34 9.56
CA CYS A 330 -2.36 -5.36 10.46
C CYS A 330 -2.81 -3.91 10.65
N ASP A 331 -3.49 -3.38 9.62
CA ASP A 331 -3.76 -1.94 9.49
C ASP A 331 -4.87 -1.46 10.46
N PRO A 332 -4.52 -0.74 11.55
CA PRO A 332 -5.48 -0.37 12.59
C PRO A 332 -6.40 0.78 12.17
N THR A 333 -6.23 1.32 10.96
CA THR A 333 -7.03 2.44 10.43
C THR A 333 -8.20 1.98 9.56
N THR A 334 -8.31 0.67 9.33
CA THR A 334 -9.38 0.09 8.50
C THR A 334 -10.52 -0.47 9.36
N PRO A 335 -11.74 -0.61 8.81
CA PRO A 335 -12.84 -1.26 9.54
C PRO A 335 -12.62 -2.77 9.78
N GLY A 336 -11.67 -3.40 9.07
CA GLY A 336 -11.33 -4.80 9.24
C GLY A 336 -10.65 -5.03 10.59
N THR A 337 -10.68 -6.27 11.08
CA THR A 337 -9.95 -6.71 12.29
C THR A 337 -9.08 -7.93 12.00
N ASP A 338 -8.88 -8.24 10.73
CA ASP A 338 -8.01 -9.33 10.24
C ASP A 338 -6.68 -8.73 9.76
N HIS A 339 -5.65 -9.55 9.59
CA HIS A 339 -4.38 -9.12 9.02
C HIS A 339 -4.57 -8.59 7.59
N THR A 340 -3.63 -7.78 7.14
CA THR A 340 -3.60 -7.22 5.77
C THR A 340 -2.45 -7.79 4.95
N ARG A 341 -2.73 -8.14 3.70
CA ARG A 341 -1.76 -8.66 2.73
C ARG A 341 -0.82 -7.55 2.22
N GLU A 342 0.25 -7.31 2.96
CA GLU A 342 1.20 -6.23 2.73
C GLU A 342 2.64 -6.71 2.55
N TYR A 343 3.46 -5.88 1.92
CA TYR A 343 4.91 -6.03 1.99
C TYR A 343 5.36 -5.77 3.43
N ALA A 344 6.43 -6.42 3.88
CA ALA A 344 7.12 -6.05 5.11
C ALA A 344 8.21 -5.00 4.83
N PRO A 345 8.37 -3.96 5.67
CA PRO A 345 9.57 -3.16 5.65
C PRO A 345 10.75 -4.01 6.12
N LEU A 346 11.95 -3.74 5.61
CA LEU A 346 13.18 -4.31 6.12
C LEU A 346 14.26 -3.23 6.22
N LEU A 347 14.89 -3.15 7.39
CA LEU A 347 16.08 -2.35 7.64
C LEU A 347 17.21 -3.28 8.05
N LEU A 348 18.22 -3.40 7.19
CA LEU A 348 19.41 -4.23 7.45
C LEU A 348 20.59 -3.33 7.83
N TRP A 349 21.13 -3.50 9.04
CA TRP A 349 22.25 -2.72 9.56
C TRP A 349 23.40 -3.62 10.05
N PRO A 350 24.68 -3.28 9.80
CA PRO A 350 25.13 -2.16 8.97
C PRO A 350 24.81 -2.38 7.48
N ARG A 351 24.66 -1.28 6.73
CA ARG A 351 24.44 -1.35 5.28
C ARG A 351 25.57 -2.15 4.58
N PRO A 352 25.26 -3.12 3.70
CA PRO A 352 26.27 -3.84 2.96
C PRO A 352 27.12 -2.92 2.09
N SER A 353 28.43 -3.13 2.06
CA SER A 353 29.38 -2.27 1.31
C SER A 353 29.14 -2.25 -0.21
N ARG A 354 28.51 -3.30 -0.74
CA ARG A 354 28.11 -3.41 -2.15
C ARG A 354 26.80 -2.70 -2.47
N ALA A 355 26.01 -2.33 -1.46
CA ALA A 355 24.77 -1.60 -1.69
C ALA A 355 25.10 -0.20 -2.21
N PRO A 356 24.38 0.30 -3.24
CA PRO A 356 24.52 1.69 -3.68
C PRO A 356 24.33 2.62 -2.48
N ARG A 357 25.14 3.68 -2.32
CA ARG A 357 24.91 4.72 -1.29
C ARG A 357 23.78 5.69 -1.68
N SER A 358 22.81 5.23 -2.47
CA SER A 358 21.66 6.01 -2.89
C SER A 358 20.48 5.82 -1.92
N GLN A 359 19.45 6.62 -2.13
CA GLN A 359 18.19 6.51 -1.43
C GLN A 359 17.35 5.29 -1.87
N ALA A 360 17.85 4.44 -2.78
CA ALA A 360 17.10 3.34 -3.35
C ALA A 360 16.78 2.25 -2.32
N CYS A 361 15.57 1.71 -2.45
CA CYS A 361 15.03 0.59 -1.69
C CYS A 361 15.24 -0.71 -2.47
N TYR A 362 15.70 -1.76 -1.80
CA TYR A 362 15.87 -3.09 -2.39
C TYR A 362 14.57 -3.89 -2.34
N GLU A 363 14.20 -4.57 -3.43
CA GLU A 363 13.02 -5.44 -3.45
C GLU A 363 13.43 -6.90 -3.19
N GLY A 364 12.88 -7.50 -2.15
CA GLY A 364 13.19 -8.86 -1.69
C GLY A 364 11.96 -9.68 -1.32
N TYR A 365 12.19 -10.78 -0.63
CA TYR A 365 11.17 -11.71 -0.13
C TYR A 365 11.38 -12.02 1.34
N PHE A 366 10.36 -12.47 2.06
CA PHE A 366 10.47 -12.80 3.49
C PHE A 366 11.60 -13.79 3.76
N SER A 367 11.69 -14.83 2.92
CA SER A 367 12.73 -15.87 2.98
C SER A 367 14.17 -15.39 2.86
N ASP A 368 14.40 -14.16 2.41
CA ASP A 368 15.74 -13.57 2.40
C ASP A 368 16.29 -13.32 3.81
N VAL A 369 15.42 -13.18 4.83
CA VAL A 369 15.82 -12.93 6.23
C VAL A 369 16.64 -14.11 6.77
N GLY A 370 16.07 -15.32 6.75
CA GLY A 370 16.75 -16.54 7.19
C GLY A 370 17.93 -16.89 6.29
N ALA A 371 17.81 -16.68 4.97
CA ALA A 371 18.91 -16.87 4.04
C ALA A 371 20.11 -15.96 4.36
N THR A 372 19.84 -14.71 4.77
CA THR A 372 20.87 -13.76 5.19
C THR A 372 21.52 -14.19 6.50
N ALA A 373 20.72 -14.57 7.51
CA ALA A 373 21.21 -15.05 8.79
C ALA A 373 22.11 -16.29 8.62
N TYR A 374 21.64 -17.28 7.86
CA TYR A 374 22.39 -18.50 7.57
C TYR A 374 23.70 -18.23 6.85
N ALA A 375 23.68 -17.43 5.78
CA ALA A 375 24.89 -17.10 5.03
C ALA A 375 25.93 -16.36 5.89
N MET A 376 25.47 -15.43 6.74
CA MET A 376 26.36 -14.65 7.60
C MET A 376 26.99 -15.52 8.69
N LEU A 377 26.19 -16.34 9.38
CA LEU A 377 26.66 -17.13 10.53
C LEU A 377 27.46 -18.36 10.13
N THR A 378 27.23 -18.92 8.93
CA THR A 378 27.90 -20.15 8.49
C THR A 378 28.96 -19.92 7.40
N GLY A 379 28.92 -18.76 6.72
CA GLY A 379 29.73 -18.49 5.53
C GLY A 379 29.34 -19.34 4.31
N ARG A 380 28.23 -20.08 4.36
CA ARG A 380 27.79 -20.99 3.30
C ARG A 380 26.66 -20.39 2.47
N ARG A 381 26.47 -20.94 1.27
CA ARG A 381 25.32 -20.60 0.44
C ARG A 381 24.02 -21.10 1.12
N PRO A 382 22.96 -20.28 1.21
CA PRO A 382 21.68 -20.71 1.77
C PRO A 382 21.05 -21.85 0.96
N PRO A 383 20.68 -23.00 1.59
CA PRO A 383 20.11 -24.14 0.87
C PRO A 383 18.58 -24.14 0.77
N LEU A 384 17.87 -23.28 1.51
CA LEU A 384 16.40 -23.15 1.45
C LEU A 384 16.01 -21.92 0.60
N ALA A 385 14.72 -21.57 0.59
CA ALA A 385 14.24 -20.39 -0.12
C ALA A 385 14.94 -19.10 0.35
N GLY A 386 15.02 -18.11 -0.54
CA GLY A 386 15.60 -16.79 -0.28
C GLY A 386 17.04 -16.61 -0.78
N SER A 387 17.48 -15.36 -0.87
CA SER A 387 18.86 -14.97 -1.16
C SER A 387 19.40 -14.06 -0.06
N SER A 388 20.71 -14.11 0.20
CA SER A 388 21.33 -13.26 1.21
C SER A 388 21.31 -11.78 0.79
N LEU A 389 20.66 -10.93 1.60
CA LEU A 389 20.59 -9.49 1.45
C LEU A 389 21.95 -8.81 1.65
N ALA A 390 22.87 -9.45 2.39
CA ALA A 390 24.24 -8.97 2.55
C ALA A 390 25.06 -9.09 1.26
N GLN A 391 24.73 -10.07 0.40
CA GLN A 391 25.41 -10.27 -0.88
C GLN A 391 24.79 -9.43 -2.00
N LEU A 392 23.49 -9.14 -1.88
CA LEU A 392 22.61 -8.49 -2.87
C LEU A 392 22.51 -9.34 -4.15
N ASP A 393 21.29 -9.48 -4.65
CA ASP A 393 21.04 -10.17 -5.91
C ASP A 393 21.03 -9.14 -7.06
N PRO A 394 21.99 -9.20 -8.01
CA PRO A 394 22.04 -8.26 -9.14
C PRO A 394 20.82 -8.35 -10.06
N ALA A 395 20.13 -9.49 -10.08
CA ALA A 395 18.92 -9.68 -10.88
C ALA A 395 17.70 -9.01 -10.25
N ARG A 396 17.77 -8.63 -8.97
CA ARG A 396 16.69 -7.96 -8.25
C ARG A 396 16.79 -6.45 -8.42
N GLY A 397 15.62 -5.83 -8.57
CA GLY A 397 15.51 -4.41 -8.85
C GLY A 397 15.78 -3.54 -7.64
N TRP A 398 16.28 -2.34 -7.90
CA TRP A 398 16.31 -1.24 -6.93
C TRP A 398 15.15 -0.30 -7.25
N ARG A 399 14.25 -0.09 -6.29
CA ARG A 399 13.21 0.92 -6.39
C ARG A 399 13.76 2.25 -5.89
N GLU A 400 13.79 3.24 -6.77
CA GLU A 400 14.17 4.60 -6.39
C GLU A 400 12.99 5.27 -5.67
N PRO A 401 13.23 6.01 -4.57
CA PRO A 401 12.16 6.72 -3.89
C PRO A 401 11.55 7.75 -4.83
N ARG A 402 10.24 7.97 -4.72
CA ARG A 402 9.50 8.95 -5.53
C ARG A 402 9.81 10.38 -5.06
N THR A 403 11.05 10.82 -5.20
CA THR A 403 11.46 12.21 -4.98
C THR A 403 11.30 13.03 -6.26
N ARG A 404 11.19 14.36 -6.13
CA ARG A 404 11.20 15.32 -7.27
C ARG A 404 12.34 15.02 -8.25
N ARG A 405 13.53 14.64 -7.74
CA ARG A 405 14.69 14.24 -8.56
C ARG A 405 14.53 12.89 -9.25
N ALA A 406 13.87 11.92 -8.61
CA ALA A 406 13.62 10.60 -9.19
C ALA A 406 12.54 10.63 -10.27
N VAL A 407 11.44 11.37 -10.06
CA VAL A 407 10.43 11.63 -11.09
C VAL A 407 11.08 12.37 -12.26
N ALA A 408 11.81 13.47 -12.00
CA ALA A 408 12.55 14.17 -13.04
C ALA A 408 13.56 13.26 -13.75
N ARG A 409 14.25 12.34 -13.07
CA ARG A 409 15.18 11.38 -13.69
C ARG A 409 14.47 10.30 -14.51
N ALA A 410 13.32 9.81 -14.07
CA ALA A 410 12.50 8.88 -14.83
C ALA A 410 11.92 9.53 -16.09
N CYS A 411 11.37 10.75 -15.95
CA CYS A 411 10.91 11.57 -17.07
C CYS A 411 12.06 11.88 -18.05
N ARG A 412 13.27 12.17 -17.55
CA ARG A 412 14.48 12.34 -18.36
C ARG A 412 14.84 11.13 -19.22
N ARG A 413 14.61 9.90 -18.73
CA ARG A 413 14.87 8.66 -19.47
C ARG A 413 13.76 8.30 -20.44
N ALA A 414 12.52 8.70 -20.14
CA ALA A 414 11.35 8.42 -20.96
C ALA A 414 11.17 9.41 -22.13
N ALA A 415 11.74 10.62 -22.04
CA ALA A 415 11.64 11.65 -23.06
C ALA A 415 12.57 11.37 -24.25
N GLY A 416 12.01 11.37 -25.47
CA GLY A 416 12.78 11.30 -26.72
C GLY A 416 13.56 12.59 -27.01
N ALA A 417 14.37 12.57 -28.09
CA ALA A 417 15.18 13.71 -28.51
C ALA A 417 14.34 14.99 -28.74
N THR A 418 13.15 14.84 -29.35
CA THR A 418 12.22 15.94 -29.63
C THR A 418 11.75 16.65 -28.35
N ALA A 419 11.24 15.89 -27.37
CA ALA A 419 10.82 16.44 -26.08
C ALA A 419 11.98 17.08 -25.31
N THR A 420 13.20 16.57 -25.47
CA THR A 420 14.40 17.17 -24.86
C THR A 420 14.75 18.51 -25.48
N ALA A 421 14.65 18.65 -26.81
CA ALA A 421 14.86 19.92 -27.49
C ALA A 421 13.80 20.96 -27.09
N ALA A 422 12.52 20.58 -27.01
CA ALA A 422 11.46 21.46 -26.54
C ALA A 422 11.65 21.89 -25.08
N ALA A 423 12.05 20.97 -24.19
CA ALA A 423 12.34 21.32 -22.79
C ALA A 423 13.49 22.33 -22.66
N ALA A 424 14.55 22.20 -23.46
CA ALA A 424 15.65 23.16 -23.47
C ALA A 424 15.21 24.55 -23.96
N LEU A 425 14.28 24.60 -24.92
CA LEU A 425 13.70 25.86 -25.39
C LEU A 425 12.80 26.49 -24.32
N LEU A 426 11.96 25.70 -23.64
CA LEU A 426 11.18 26.18 -22.48
C LEU A 426 12.10 26.76 -21.40
N GLU A 427 13.20 26.08 -21.08
CA GLU A 427 14.15 26.57 -20.08
C GLU A 427 14.84 27.88 -20.50
N ARG A 428 15.19 28.00 -21.78
CA ARG A 428 15.81 29.21 -22.32
C ARG A 428 14.86 30.40 -22.34
N GLU A 429 13.62 30.21 -22.81
CA GLU A 429 12.66 31.30 -23.01
C GLU A 429 11.85 31.63 -21.76
N LEU A 430 11.54 30.62 -20.93
CA LEU A 430 10.66 30.75 -19.76
C LEU A 430 11.40 30.63 -18.42
N GLY A 431 12.69 30.27 -18.43
CA GLY A 431 13.53 30.13 -17.24
C GLY A 431 13.39 28.77 -16.52
N GLU A 432 13.70 28.73 -15.23
CA GLU A 432 13.64 27.50 -14.43
C GLU A 432 12.24 26.85 -14.47
N ALA A 433 12.14 25.52 -14.48
CA ALA A 433 10.85 24.86 -14.52
C ALA A 433 10.03 25.07 -13.22
N PRO A 434 8.75 25.47 -13.33
CA PRO A 434 7.84 25.44 -12.20
C PRO A 434 7.50 23.99 -11.82
N GLU A 435 7.07 23.79 -10.57
CA GLU A 435 6.67 22.47 -10.07
C GLU A 435 5.36 21.97 -10.70
N THR A 436 4.44 22.90 -10.96
CA THR A 436 3.10 22.62 -11.49
C THR A 436 2.93 23.21 -12.89
N ALA A 437 2.41 22.41 -13.81
CA ALA A 437 1.83 22.87 -15.06
C ALA A 437 0.30 22.78 -15.02
N VAL A 438 -0.37 23.76 -15.61
CA VAL A 438 -1.83 23.81 -15.76
C VAL A 438 -2.16 23.92 -17.23
N VAL A 439 -2.92 22.95 -17.75
CA VAL A 439 -3.39 22.95 -19.15
C VAL A 439 -4.84 23.41 -19.17
N LEU A 440 -5.05 24.62 -19.67
CA LEU A 440 -6.36 25.25 -19.74
C LEU A 440 -7.17 24.70 -20.91
N GLY A 441 -8.35 24.17 -20.59
CA GLY A 441 -9.38 23.82 -21.58
C GLY A 441 -10.18 25.04 -22.07
N SER A 442 -11.00 24.82 -23.10
CA SER A 442 -11.89 25.84 -23.67
C SER A 442 -12.73 26.53 -22.59
N GLY A 443 -12.80 27.87 -22.65
CA GLY A 443 -13.54 28.71 -21.71
C GLY A 443 -12.79 29.06 -20.43
N LEU A 444 -11.73 28.32 -20.07
CA LEU A 444 -10.96 28.59 -18.84
C LEU A 444 -9.78 29.54 -19.06
N ASP A 445 -9.55 29.97 -20.30
CA ASP A 445 -8.50 30.93 -20.66
C ASP A 445 -8.68 32.29 -19.97
N VAL A 446 -9.92 32.67 -19.63
CA VAL A 446 -10.23 33.88 -18.86
C VAL A 446 -9.52 33.95 -17.49
N LEU A 447 -9.00 32.82 -16.99
CA LEU A 447 -8.09 32.82 -15.86
C LEU A 447 -6.88 33.75 -16.06
N THR A 448 -6.39 33.91 -17.28
CA THR A 448 -5.21 34.73 -17.58
C THR A 448 -5.49 36.23 -17.46
N GLU A 449 -6.76 36.63 -17.55
CA GLU A 449 -7.18 38.03 -17.42
C GLU A 449 -7.41 38.43 -15.95
N ALA A 450 -7.36 37.47 -15.03
CA ALA A 450 -7.53 37.75 -13.61
C ALA A 450 -6.33 38.51 -13.05
N ALA A 451 -6.58 39.55 -12.24
CA ALA A 451 -5.57 40.43 -11.65
C ALA A 451 -4.46 39.72 -10.82
N ALA A 452 -4.65 38.44 -10.45
CA ALA A 452 -3.69 37.64 -9.71
C ALA A 452 -2.82 36.73 -10.60
N VAL A 453 -2.94 36.84 -11.92
CA VAL A 453 -2.09 36.14 -12.89
C VAL A 453 -1.09 37.12 -13.49
N HIS A 454 0.19 36.88 -13.25
CA HIS A 454 1.28 37.71 -13.79
C HIS A 454 2.16 36.89 -14.72
N HIS A 455 2.09 37.17 -16.02
CA HIS A 455 2.91 36.52 -17.04
C HIS A 455 4.32 37.10 -17.05
N GLN A 456 5.35 36.24 -17.02
CA GLN A 456 6.74 36.64 -17.16
C GLN A 456 7.22 36.57 -18.61
N ALA A 457 6.95 35.44 -19.26
CA ALA A 457 7.35 35.16 -20.64
C ALA A 457 6.37 34.14 -21.25
N GLN A 458 6.27 34.12 -22.57
CA GLN A 458 5.40 33.21 -23.32
C GLN A 458 6.08 32.74 -24.60
N VAL A 459 5.77 31.52 -25.02
CA VAL A 459 6.26 30.87 -26.23
C VAL A 459 5.07 30.26 -26.97
N SER A 460 5.06 30.35 -28.30
CA SER A 460 4.04 29.71 -29.12
C SER A 460 4.30 28.20 -29.25
N PHE A 461 3.24 27.39 -29.31
CA PHE A 461 3.36 25.95 -29.52
C PHE A 461 4.10 25.64 -30.83
N GLY A 462 3.91 26.44 -31.88
CA GLY A 462 4.61 26.26 -33.17
C GLY A 462 6.12 26.48 -33.10
N GLU A 463 6.62 27.17 -32.07
CA GLU A 463 8.06 27.39 -31.85
C GLU A 463 8.71 26.21 -31.11
N LEU A 464 7.91 25.32 -30.51
CA LEU A 464 8.38 24.22 -29.68
C LEU A 464 8.51 22.93 -30.51
N PRO A 465 9.71 22.32 -30.58
CA PRO A 465 9.95 21.10 -31.34
C PRO A 465 8.95 19.98 -31.04
N GLY A 466 8.22 19.56 -32.08
CA GLY A 466 7.27 18.45 -32.02
C GLY A 466 5.95 18.73 -31.31
N TRP A 467 5.71 19.97 -30.87
CA TRP A 467 4.40 20.36 -30.34
C TRP A 467 3.43 20.60 -31.50
N PRO A 468 2.16 20.18 -31.37
CA PRO A 468 1.14 20.49 -32.37
C PRO A 468 0.72 21.96 -32.25
N GLU A 469 0.48 22.61 -33.40
CA GLU A 469 -0.23 23.90 -33.41
C GLU A 469 -1.66 23.68 -32.93
N ALA A 470 -2.17 24.60 -32.11
CA ALA A 470 -3.57 24.56 -31.68
C ALA A 470 -4.43 25.29 -32.72
N ALA A 471 -5.31 24.57 -33.42
CA ALA A 471 -6.14 25.14 -34.48
C ALA A 471 -7.59 25.47 -34.04
N VAL A 472 -7.99 25.06 -32.82
CA VAL A 472 -9.37 25.22 -32.31
C VAL A 472 -9.59 26.61 -31.70
N ALA A 473 -10.74 27.21 -31.99
CA ALA A 473 -11.16 28.47 -31.36
C ALA A 473 -11.14 28.39 -29.82
N GLY A 474 -10.57 29.41 -29.17
CA GLY A 474 -10.35 29.44 -27.72
C GLY A 474 -9.06 28.77 -27.23
N HIS A 475 -8.22 28.23 -28.14
CA HIS A 475 -6.90 27.68 -27.82
C HIS A 475 -5.82 28.51 -28.53
N PRO A 476 -5.27 29.57 -27.90
CA PRO A 476 -4.27 30.42 -28.56
C PRO A 476 -2.93 29.70 -28.82
N GLY A 477 -2.73 28.50 -28.26
CA GLY A 477 -1.52 27.70 -28.51
C GLY A 477 -0.29 28.31 -27.87
N LEU A 478 -0.42 28.78 -26.63
CA LEU A 478 0.66 29.47 -25.91
C LEU A 478 1.03 28.70 -24.65
N VAL A 479 2.32 28.64 -24.34
CA VAL A 479 2.82 28.25 -23.02
C VAL A 479 3.52 29.44 -22.37
N SER A 480 3.23 29.69 -21.11
CA SER A 480 3.82 30.80 -20.36
C SER A 480 4.28 30.38 -18.98
N ALA A 481 5.33 31.04 -18.48
CA ALA A 481 5.62 31.07 -17.06
C ALA A 481 4.80 32.20 -16.43
N ALA A 482 3.91 31.84 -15.52
CA ALA A 482 3.03 32.79 -14.84
C ALA A 482 3.06 32.60 -13.33
N PHE A 483 2.75 33.64 -12.58
CA PHE A 483 2.44 33.52 -11.16
C PHE A 483 0.92 33.48 -10.99
N VAL A 484 0.41 32.46 -10.31
CA VAL A 484 -1.00 32.35 -9.92
C VAL A 484 -1.03 32.23 -8.40
N GLU A 485 -1.68 33.19 -7.73
CA GLU A 485 -1.74 33.24 -6.26
C GLU A 485 -0.34 33.17 -5.60
N GLY A 486 0.64 33.85 -6.20
CA GLY A 486 2.02 33.90 -5.70
C GLY A 486 2.88 32.68 -6.02
N ARG A 487 2.35 31.65 -6.70
CA ARG A 487 3.11 30.48 -7.15
C ARG A 487 3.42 30.51 -8.63
N ARG A 488 4.67 30.20 -8.98
CA ARG A 488 5.10 30.08 -10.38
C ARG A 488 4.57 28.78 -10.98
N VAL A 489 3.90 28.88 -12.12
CA VAL A 489 3.28 27.78 -12.85
C VAL A 489 3.59 27.87 -14.34
N ALA A 490 3.61 26.72 -15.00
CA ALA A 490 3.60 26.66 -16.45
C ALA A 490 2.15 26.62 -16.90
N LEU A 491 1.68 27.68 -17.56
CA LEU A 491 0.30 27.80 -18.00
C LEU A 491 0.22 27.56 -19.51
N LEU A 492 -0.42 26.46 -19.89
CA LEU A 492 -0.68 26.11 -21.28
C LEU A 492 -2.08 26.58 -21.64
N ARG A 493 -2.14 27.57 -22.51
CA ARG A 493 -3.37 28.15 -23.04
C ARG A 493 -3.75 27.41 -24.30
N GLY A 494 -4.32 26.24 -24.06
CA GLY A 494 -4.91 25.39 -25.06
C GLY A 494 -4.16 24.08 -25.33
N ARG A 495 -4.69 23.29 -26.28
CA ARG A 495 -4.22 21.97 -26.68
C ARG A 495 -4.70 21.62 -28.09
N ALA A 496 -3.96 20.73 -28.75
CA ALA A 496 -4.47 20.02 -29.92
C ALA A 496 -5.24 18.77 -29.50
N HIS A 497 -6.13 18.31 -30.36
CA HIS A 497 -7.05 17.21 -30.10
C HIS A 497 -6.81 16.04 -31.06
N LEU A 498 -7.23 14.84 -30.65
CA LEU A 498 -7.12 13.64 -31.47
C LEU A 498 -7.94 13.74 -32.76
N TYR A 499 -9.10 14.40 -32.71
CA TYR A 499 -9.95 14.60 -33.88
C TYR A 499 -9.42 15.63 -34.89
N GLU A 500 -8.35 16.38 -34.56
CA GLU A 500 -7.64 17.25 -35.51
C GLU A 500 -6.66 16.44 -36.40
N GLY A 501 -6.61 15.12 -36.23
CA GLY A 501 -5.80 14.22 -37.06
C GLY A 501 -4.37 14.01 -36.56
N HIS A 502 -4.02 14.55 -35.38
CA HIS A 502 -2.71 14.36 -34.80
C HIS A 502 -2.54 12.95 -34.21
N PRO A 503 -1.41 12.26 -34.46
CA PRO A 503 -1.15 10.99 -33.83
C PRO A 503 -0.95 11.18 -32.32
N ARG A 504 -1.33 10.16 -31.54
CA ARG A 504 -1.16 10.14 -30.07
C ARG A 504 0.24 10.55 -29.62
N SER A 505 1.28 10.11 -30.33
CA SER A 505 2.68 10.43 -29.99
C SER A 505 3.00 11.93 -30.06
N VAL A 506 2.33 12.69 -30.93
CA VAL A 506 2.46 14.15 -31.05
C VAL A 506 1.70 14.84 -29.93
N LEU A 507 0.47 14.42 -29.66
CA LEU A 507 -0.35 14.97 -28.55
C LEU A 507 0.29 14.77 -27.17
N GLN A 508 1.16 13.76 -27.02
CA GLN A 508 1.92 13.50 -25.80
C GLN A 508 3.20 14.35 -25.67
N GLN A 509 3.69 14.99 -26.75
CA GLN A 509 4.95 15.76 -26.71
C GLN A 509 4.95 16.91 -25.70
N PRO A 510 3.87 17.70 -25.55
CA PRO A 510 3.85 18.77 -24.55
C PRO A 510 4.13 18.26 -23.14
N LEU A 511 3.51 17.15 -22.71
CA LEU A 511 3.74 16.61 -21.37
C LEU A 511 5.13 16.00 -21.21
N LEU A 512 5.64 15.34 -22.25
CA LEU A 512 7.01 14.81 -22.24
C LEU A 512 8.03 15.95 -22.09
N ALA A 513 7.82 17.06 -22.80
CA ALA A 513 8.68 18.24 -22.72
C ALA A 513 8.58 18.93 -21.34
N LEU A 514 7.36 19.14 -20.81
CA LEU A 514 7.16 19.72 -19.47
C LEU A 514 7.83 18.88 -18.38
N ALA A 515 7.62 17.56 -18.42
CA ALA A 515 8.25 16.64 -17.47
C ALA A 515 9.78 16.62 -17.59
N ARG A 516 10.30 16.81 -18.82
CA ARG A 516 11.75 16.89 -19.08
C ARG A 516 12.35 18.23 -18.64
N TRP A 517 11.58 19.31 -18.73
CA TRP A 517 11.93 20.66 -18.25
C TRP A 517 12.03 20.67 -16.73
N GLY A 518 11.11 19.99 -16.03
CA GLY A 518 11.19 19.78 -14.58
C GLY A 518 9.85 19.82 -13.83
N VAL A 519 8.74 19.84 -14.56
CA VAL A 519 7.39 19.80 -13.99
C VAL A 519 7.13 18.43 -13.35
N THR A 520 6.58 18.42 -12.14
CA THR A 520 6.24 17.19 -11.39
C THR A 520 4.75 17.03 -11.13
N ASN A 521 3.98 18.11 -11.19
CA ASN A 521 2.53 18.10 -11.02
C ASN A 521 1.83 18.67 -12.26
N LEU A 522 0.73 18.03 -12.66
CA LEU A 522 -0.05 18.41 -13.82
C LEU A 522 -1.52 18.59 -13.42
N VAL A 523 -2.06 19.77 -13.69
CA VAL A 523 -3.49 20.05 -13.61
C VAL A 523 -4.04 20.10 -15.03
N LEU A 524 -4.88 19.14 -15.38
CA LEU A 524 -5.59 19.11 -16.66
C LEU A 524 -6.99 19.67 -16.47
N THR A 525 -7.36 20.64 -17.30
CA THR A 525 -8.74 21.16 -17.33
C THR A 525 -9.36 21.02 -18.70
N TYR A 526 -10.64 20.65 -18.75
CA TYR A 526 -11.40 20.55 -20.00
C TYR A 526 -12.92 20.63 -19.77
N ALA A 527 -13.64 21.00 -20.83
CA ALA A 527 -15.10 21.08 -20.83
C ALA A 527 -15.71 19.69 -21.09
N VAL A 528 -16.82 19.39 -20.42
CA VAL A 528 -17.54 18.10 -20.53
C VAL A 528 -19.06 18.30 -20.50
N GLY A 529 -19.78 17.37 -21.10
CA GLY A 529 -21.24 17.24 -20.94
C GLY A 529 -21.59 16.37 -19.73
N ALA A 530 -22.61 16.77 -18.96
CA ALA A 530 -23.19 15.93 -17.91
C ALA A 530 -24.02 14.81 -18.51
N LEU A 531 -23.74 13.58 -18.10
CA LEU A 531 -24.59 12.41 -18.37
C LEU A 531 -25.65 12.21 -17.27
N THR A 532 -25.68 13.04 -16.23
CA THR A 532 -26.56 12.88 -15.06
C THR A 532 -27.10 14.21 -14.57
N ASP A 533 -28.33 14.21 -14.06
CA ASP A 533 -28.98 15.40 -13.47
C ASP A 533 -28.42 15.77 -12.09
N LYS A 534 -27.54 14.93 -11.52
CA LYS A 534 -26.90 15.18 -10.21
C LYS A 534 -25.83 16.28 -10.26
N LEU A 535 -25.33 16.60 -11.45
CA LEU A 535 -24.25 17.57 -11.61
C LEU A 535 -24.80 18.96 -11.92
N ARG A 536 -24.14 19.97 -11.35
CA ARG A 536 -24.45 21.38 -11.62
C ARG A 536 -23.93 21.77 -13.01
N VAL A 537 -24.73 22.52 -13.75
CA VAL A 537 -24.36 23.09 -15.07
C VAL A 537 -24.60 24.61 -15.06
N PRO A 538 -23.55 25.47 -15.17
CA PRO A 538 -22.14 25.10 -15.14
C PRO A 538 -21.67 24.69 -13.73
N GLY A 539 -20.67 23.81 -13.65
CA GLY A 539 -20.05 23.42 -12.38
C GLY A 539 -18.73 22.67 -12.59
N LEU A 540 -17.86 22.68 -11.57
CA LEU A 540 -16.63 21.89 -11.57
C LEU A 540 -16.82 20.50 -10.97
N ALA A 541 -16.05 19.54 -11.46
CA ALA A 541 -15.92 18.21 -10.87
C ALA A 541 -14.47 17.70 -10.95
N VAL A 542 -14.10 16.80 -10.04
CA VAL A 542 -12.82 16.09 -10.07
C VAL A 542 -13.05 14.73 -10.73
N VAL A 543 -12.26 14.39 -11.74
CA VAL A 543 -12.38 13.07 -12.37
C VAL A 543 -11.69 12.02 -11.49
N SER A 544 -12.37 10.91 -11.22
CA SER A 544 -11.80 9.76 -10.49
C SER A 544 -11.21 8.72 -11.43
N ASP A 545 -11.93 8.43 -12.51
CA ASP A 545 -11.63 7.38 -13.47
C ASP A 545 -11.99 7.85 -14.88
N VAL A 546 -11.21 7.42 -15.86
CA VAL A 546 -11.44 7.70 -17.28
C VAL A 546 -11.72 6.40 -18.02
N ILE A 547 -12.91 6.28 -18.60
CA ILE A 547 -13.25 5.24 -19.56
C ILE A 547 -12.76 5.71 -20.93
N ASP A 548 -11.70 5.08 -21.43
CA ASP A 548 -11.09 5.41 -22.72
C ASP A 548 -11.79 4.66 -23.85
N LEU A 549 -12.61 5.40 -24.61
CA LEU A 549 -13.24 4.91 -25.84
C LEU A 549 -12.62 5.54 -27.10
N GLN A 550 -11.52 6.28 -26.96
CA GLN A 550 -10.79 6.88 -28.07
C GLN A 550 -9.75 5.93 -28.65
N PHE A 551 -9.15 5.09 -27.79
CA PHE A 551 -8.17 4.09 -28.20
C PHE A 551 -8.71 2.68 -28.02
N PRO A 552 -8.43 1.77 -28.97
CA PRO A 552 -8.85 0.38 -28.84
C PRO A 552 -8.19 -0.26 -27.61
N PRO A 553 -8.91 -1.13 -26.88
CA PRO A 553 -8.34 -1.81 -25.73
C PRO A 553 -7.14 -2.68 -26.14
N PRO A 554 -6.15 -2.87 -25.25
CA PRO A 554 -5.09 -3.82 -25.51
C PRO A 554 -5.68 -5.22 -25.72
N SER A 555 -4.95 -6.10 -26.41
CA SER A 555 -5.33 -7.47 -26.83
C SER A 555 -5.93 -8.39 -25.76
N SER A 556 -5.93 -7.95 -24.49
CA SER A 556 -6.63 -8.52 -23.33
C SER A 556 -8.16 -8.55 -23.40
N GLY A 557 -8.81 -7.82 -24.32
CA GLY A 557 -10.28 -7.79 -24.47
C GLY A 557 -11.04 -7.09 -23.33
N ARG A 558 -10.35 -6.42 -22.40
CA ARG A 558 -10.96 -5.63 -21.31
C ARG A 558 -11.14 -4.17 -21.71
N LEU A 559 -12.24 -3.55 -21.26
CA LEU A 559 -12.46 -2.10 -21.38
C LEU A 559 -11.31 -1.34 -20.71
N GLN A 560 -10.77 -0.32 -21.39
CA GLN A 560 -9.66 0.46 -20.87
C GLN A 560 -10.18 1.53 -19.90
N VAL A 561 -9.93 1.33 -18.61
CA VAL A 561 -10.26 2.29 -17.54
C VAL A 561 -8.97 2.76 -16.89
N LEU A 562 -8.76 4.07 -16.85
CA LEU A 562 -7.61 4.72 -16.22
C LEU A 562 -8.06 5.36 -14.90
N THR A 563 -7.64 4.81 -13.77
CA THR A 563 -7.85 5.46 -12.48
C THR A 563 -6.89 6.63 -12.33
N VAL A 564 -7.44 7.84 -12.24
CA VAL A 564 -6.69 9.10 -12.12
C VAL A 564 -6.72 9.65 -10.69
N ALA A 565 -7.70 9.27 -9.87
CA ALA A 565 -7.80 9.73 -8.49
C ALA A 565 -6.68 9.16 -7.61
N SER A 566 -5.99 10.06 -6.90
CA SER A 566 -5.07 9.78 -5.80
C SER A 566 -5.69 10.20 -4.46
N SER A 567 -5.03 9.87 -3.34
CA SER A 567 -5.43 10.39 -2.01
C SER A 567 -5.52 11.92 -2.01
N ARG A 568 -4.52 12.59 -2.61
CA ARG A 568 -4.45 14.05 -2.75
C ARG A 568 -5.62 14.64 -3.53
N THR A 569 -6.04 14.02 -4.63
CA THR A 569 -7.18 14.53 -5.42
C THR A 569 -8.52 14.29 -4.74
N ARG A 570 -8.65 13.20 -3.95
CA ARG A 570 -9.84 12.95 -3.13
C ARG A 570 -9.95 13.96 -1.98
N GLU A 571 -8.84 14.27 -1.33
CA GLU A 571 -8.76 15.31 -0.31
C GLU A 571 -9.15 16.68 -0.90
N LEU A 572 -8.64 17.01 -2.08
CA LEU A 572 -9.04 18.23 -2.80
C LEU A 572 -10.54 18.25 -3.07
N ALA A 573 -11.11 17.17 -3.62
CA ALA A 573 -12.53 17.09 -3.92
C ALA A 573 -13.37 17.35 -2.65
N SER A 574 -13.00 16.72 -1.54
CA SER A 574 -13.66 16.92 -0.24
C SER A 574 -13.51 18.36 0.27
N ALA A 575 -12.30 18.91 0.28
CA ALA A 575 -12.02 20.26 0.78
C ALA A 575 -12.64 21.37 -0.09
N ALA A 576 -12.77 21.13 -1.39
CA ALA A 576 -13.39 22.03 -2.35
C ALA A 576 -14.92 21.89 -2.41
N GLY A 577 -15.48 20.80 -1.87
CA GLY A 577 -16.88 20.45 -2.02
C GLY A 577 -17.25 20.08 -3.46
N LEU A 578 -16.31 19.53 -4.21
CA LEU A 578 -16.50 19.14 -5.61
C LEU A 578 -16.94 17.67 -5.72
N PRO A 579 -17.88 17.35 -6.61
CA PRO A 579 -18.21 15.97 -6.93
C PRO A 579 -17.01 15.26 -7.57
N GLN A 580 -16.86 13.97 -7.25
CA GLN A 580 -15.96 13.07 -7.96
C GLN A 580 -16.77 12.34 -9.03
N VAL A 581 -16.26 12.29 -10.26
CA VAL A 581 -17.01 11.77 -11.42
C VAL A 581 -16.20 10.79 -12.25
N VAL A 582 -16.89 9.82 -12.85
CA VAL A 582 -16.32 8.95 -13.90
C VAL A 582 -16.49 9.62 -15.26
N TYR A 583 -15.38 9.79 -15.99
CA TYR A 583 -15.31 10.46 -17.29
C TYR A 583 -15.28 9.46 -18.44
N ALA A 584 -16.24 9.54 -19.36
CA ALA A 584 -16.19 8.83 -20.64
C ALA A 584 -15.53 9.69 -21.71
N ALA A 585 -14.40 9.22 -22.25
CA ALA A 585 -13.71 9.88 -23.33
C ALA A 585 -14.09 9.26 -24.68
N VAL A 586 -14.82 10.00 -25.51
CA VAL A 586 -15.30 9.55 -26.83
C VAL A 586 -14.56 10.26 -27.98
N MET A 587 -14.71 9.77 -29.20
CA MET A 587 -14.17 10.44 -30.39
C MET A 587 -15.01 11.66 -30.78
N GLY A 588 -14.34 12.79 -31.05
CA GLY A 588 -14.96 14.04 -31.50
C GLY A 588 -14.78 14.33 -33.00
N PRO A 589 -15.21 15.51 -33.48
CA PRO A 589 -15.86 16.60 -32.75
C PRO A 589 -17.41 16.57 -32.93
N GLN A 590 -18.09 15.67 -32.23
CA GLN A 590 -19.54 15.53 -32.27
C GLN A 590 -20.10 15.36 -30.85
N TYR A 591 -21.27 15.95 -30.59
CA TYR A 591 -22.00 15.71 -29.35
C TYR A 591 -22.75 14.38 -29.40
N GLU A 592 -22.98 13.81 -28.22
CA GLU A 592 -23.60 12.50 -28.06
C GLU A 592 -25.10 12.54 -28.34
N THR A 593 -25.60 11.51 -29.01
CA THR A 593 -27.03 11.23 -29.12
C THR A 593 -27.60 10.69 -27.80
N GLN A 594 -28.93 10.72 -27.64
CA GLN A 594 -29.60 10.16 -26.46
C GLN A 594 -29.31 8.66 -26.26
N ALA A 595 -29.13 7.91 -27.36
CA ALA A 595 -28.78 6.49 -27.29
C ALA A 595 -27.34 6.30 -26.76
N GLU A 596 -26.39 7.10 -27.23
CA GLU A 596 -25.01 7.08 -26.73
C GLU A 596 -24.95 7.49 -25.26
N VAL A 597 -25.71 8.51 -24.85
CA VAL A 597 -25.84 8.90 -23.44
C VAL A 597 -26.29 7.71 -22.58
N GLY A 598 -27.34 6.99 -23.00
CA GLY A 598 -27.81 5.79 -22.28
C GLY A 598 -26.77 4.68 -22.16
N VAL A 599 -25.98 4.44 -23.22
CA VAL A 599 -24.87 3.48 -23.19
C VAL A 599 -23.80 3.90 -22.19
N LEU A 600 -23.36 5.16 -22.23
CA LEU A 600 -22.30 5.66 -21.35
C LEU A 600 -22.72 5.65 -19.88
N GLN A 601 -23.98 6.01 -19.58
CA GLN A 601 -24.55 5.88 -18.23
C GLN A 601 -24.53 4.42 -17.75
N SER A 602 -24.85 3.46 -18.62
CA SER A 602 -24.82 2.03 -18.26
C SER A 602 -23.42 1.51 -17.92
N LEU A 603 -22.37 2.18 -18.44
CA LEU A 603 -20.97 1.93 -18.08
C LEU A 603 -20.55 2.63 -16.78
N GLY A 604 -21.45 3.38 -16.14
CA GLY A 604 -21.18 4.13 -14.92
C GLY A 604 -20.53 5.49 -15.13
N ALA A 605 -20.48 6.00 -16.37
CA ALA A 605 -19.97 7.35 -16.64
C ALA A 605 -20.97 8.42 -16.21
N GLU A 606 -20.47 9.52 -15.65
CA GLU A 606 -21.27 10.67 -15.19
C GLU A 606 -21.03 11.93 -16.02
N VAL A 607 -19.88 12.00 -16.70
CA VAL A 607 -19.54 13.07 -17.64
C VAL A 607 -18.92 12.50 -18.91
N VAL A 608 -19.12 13.18 -20.04
CA VAL A 608 -18.60 12.79 -21.35
C VAL A 608 -17.90 13.95 -22.05
N GLY A 609 -16.93 13.63 -22.89
CA GLY A 609 -16.19 14.62 -23.66
C GLY A 609 -15.15 13.98 -24.56
N MET A 610 -14.44 14.80 -25.33
CA MET A 610 -13.68 14.33 -26.51
C MET A 610 -12.16 14.53 -26.41
N SER A 611 -11.60 14.77 -25.20
CA SER A 611 -10.23 15.25 -25.06
C SER A 611 -9.46 14.57 -23.92
N ALA A 612 -8.20 14.99 -23.72
CA ALA A 612 -7.33 14.70 -22.58
C ALA A 612 -6.77 13.28 -22.42
N VAL A 613 -7.31 12.26 -23.10
CA VAL A 613 -6.82 10.87 -22.93
C VAL A 613 -5.33 10.71 -23.24
N PRO A 614 -4.77 11.23 -24.35
CA PRO A 614 -3.34 11.16 -24.61
C PRO A 614 -2.50 11.75 -23.46
N GLU A 615 -2.94 12.89 -22.92
CA GLU A 615 -2.29 13.61 -21.83
C GLU A 615 -2.36 12.84 -20.50
N VAL A 616 -3.54 12.34 -20.14
CA VAL A 616 -3.74 11.50 -18.94
C VAL A 616 -2.85 10.27 -19.00
N GLN A 617 -2.84 9.55 -20.12
CA GLN A 617 -2.00 8.38 -20.29
C GLN A 617 -0.51 8.72 -20.21
N ALA A 618 -0.08 9.87 -20.75
CA ALA A 618 1.31 10.33 -20.63
C ALA A 618 1.66 10.66 -19.17
N ALA A 619 0.80 11.39 -18.46
CA ALA A 619 1.00 11.77 -17.07
C ALA A 619 1.09 10.54 -16.14
N CYS A 620 0.19 9.56 -16.31
CA CYS A 620 0.22 8.31 -15.56
C CYS A 620 1.51 7.52 -15.84
N ARG A 621 1.94 7.44 -17.12
CA ARG A 621 3.17 6.73 -17.51
C ARG A 621 4.43 7.39 -16.94
N LEU A 622 4.44 8.73 -16.86
CA LEU A 622 5.53 9.53 -16.32
C LEU A 622 5.52 9.60 -14.79
N GLY A 623 4.44 9.17 -14.14
CA GLY A 623 4.28 9.25 -12.69
C GLY A 623 4.14 10.68 -12.16
N LEU A 624 3.56 11.59 -12.96
CA LEU A 624 3.28 12.96 -12.53
C LEU A 624 2.15 12.99 -11.49
N GLY A 625 2.19 13.93 -10.55
CA GLY A 625 1.07 14.24 -9.67
C GLY A 625 -0.08 14.83 -10.49
N LEU A 626 -1.07 14.00 -10.83
CA LEU A 626 -2.14 14.36 -11.77
C LEU A 626 -3.40 14.79 -11.02
N LEU A 627 -3.91 15.97 -11.37
CA LEU A 627 -5.24 16.45 -11.02
C LEU A 627 -6.02 16.71 -12.32
N VAL A 628 -7.20 16.12 -12.43
CA VAL A 628 -8.09 16.30 -13.57
C VAL A 628 -9.36 17.00 -13.11
N LEU A 629 -9.54 18.24 -13.54
CA LEU A 629 -10.70 19.07 -13.23
C LEU A 629 -11.52 19.30 -14.49
N VAL A 630 -12.80 18.98 -14.45
CA VAL A 630 -13.69 19.18 -15.60
C VAL A 630 -14.69 20.29 -15.31
N LEU A 631 -14.91 21.14 -16.31
CA LEU A 631 -15.99 22.11 -16.32
C LEU A 631 -17.18 21.46 -17.01
N VAL A 632 -18.22 21.15 -16.26
CA VAL A 632 -19.49 20.65 -16.78
C VAL A 632 -20.19 21.80 -17.47
N THR A 633 -20.24 21.79 -18.79
CA THR A 633 -20.69 22.94 -19.59
C THR A 633 -22.10 22.80 -20.12
N ASN A 634 -22.65 21.60 -20.23
CA ASN A 634 -23.98 21.33 -20.79
C ASN A 634 -24.49 19.97 -20.29
N LYS A 635 -25.76 19.66 -20.53
CA LYS A 635 -26.27 18.28 -20.43
C LYS A 635 -26.06 17.57 -21.77
N ALA A 636 -25.53 16.36 -21.73
CA ALA A 636 -25.27 15.56 -22.92
C ALA A 636 -26.60 15.14 -23.57
N GLY A 637 -26.66 15.12 -24.90
CA GLY A 637 -27.87 14.77 -25.65
C GLY A 637 -28.95 15.84 -25.77
N GLU A 638 -28.92 16.93 -24.98
CA GLU A 638 -29.86 18.06 -25.14
C GLU A 638 -29.49 18.97 -26.33
N SER A 639 -28.24 18.91 -26.78
CA SER A 639 -27.68 19.72 -27.88
C SER A 639 -27.77 19.07 -29.26
N GLY A 640 -28.45 17.91 -29.39
CA GLY A 640 -28.49 17.13 -30.62
C GLY A 640 -29.26 17.87 -31.71
N VAL A 641 -28.58 18.35 -32.76
CA VAL A 641 -29.27 18.98 -33.89
C VAL A 641 -28.86 18.38 -35.24
N SER A 642 -29.93 18.03 -35.96
CA SER A 642 -30.11 17.88 -37.41
C SER A 642 -28.89 18.01 -38.31
N VAL A 643 -28.74 17.03 -39.21
CA VAL A 643 -27.75 17.02 -40.30
C VAL A 643 -28.03 18.16 -41.30
N GLY A 644 -27.07 19.07 -41.52
CA GLY A 644 -27.12 20.14 -42.53
C GLY A 644 -26.41 21.44 -42.10
N ARG A 645 -26.41 22.49 -42.95
CA ARG A 645 -25.79 23.81 -42.68
C ARG A 645 -26.27 24.51 -41.38
N ALA A 646 -27.38 24.05 -40.79
CA ALA A 646 -27.85 24.52 -39.48
C ALA A 646 -27.00 23.98 -38.31
N ALA A 647 -26.32 22.83 -38.47
CA ALA A 647 -25.47 22.22 -37.46
C ALA A 647 -24.18 23.03 -37.19
N GLU A 648 -23.65 23.73 -38.19
CA GLU A 648 -22.47 24.61 -38.01
C GLU A 648 -22.79 25.82 -37.14
N ARG A 649 -23.92 26.51 -37.41
CA ARG A 649 -24.37 27.65 -36.59
C ARG A 649 -24.66 27.27 -35.14
N ILE A 650 -25.30 26.12 -34.94
CA ILE A 650 -25.63 25.62 -33.59
C ILE A 650 -24.36 25.21 -32.85
N ARG A 651 -23.36 24.69 -33.56
CA ARG A 651 -22.03 24.38 -32.99
C ARG A 651 -21.29 25.65 -32.57
N ASP A 652 -21.36 26.71 -33.37
CA ASP A 652 -20.77 28.00 -33.03
C ASP A 652 -21.46 28.66 -31.83
N ASP A 653 -22.80 28.65 -31.78
CA ASP A 653 -23.59 29.19 -30.66
C ASP A 653 -23.31 28.44 -29.35
N LEU A 654 -23.23 27.11 -29.41
CA LEU A 654 -22.90 26.27 -28.25
C LEU A 654 -21.44 26.45 -27.81
N HIS A 655 -20.52 26.68 -28.76
CA HIS A 655 -19.12 27.02 -28.45
C HIS A 655 -19.04 28.38 -27.73
N GLN A 656 -19.80 29.38 -28.17
CA GLN A 656 -19.90 30.67 -27.46
C GLN A 656 -20.49 30.50 -26.05
N GLU A 657 -21.47 29.61 -25.87
CA GLU A 657 -22.03 29.30 -24.55
C GLU A 657 -21.00 28.65 -23.62
N VAL A 658 -20.15 27.75 -24.14
CA VAL A 658 -19.01 27.18 -23.41
C VAL A 658 -18.03 28.27 -22.97
N LEU A 659 -17.71 29.23 -23.86
CA LEU A 659 -16.83 30.36 -23.53
C LEU A 659 -17.43 31.26 -22.43
N GLN A 660 -18.73 31.56 -22.49
CA GLN A 660 -19.42 32.36 -21.47
C GLN A 660 -19.47 31.66 -20.10
N ARG A 661 -19.76 30.35 -20.07
CA ARG A 661 -19.78 29.53 -18.85
C ARG A 661 -18.39 29.40 -18.21
N GLY A 662 -17.34 29.50 -19.02
CA GLY A 662 -15.95 29.50 -18.59
C GLY A 662 -15.57 30.60 -17.59
N VAL A 663 -16.20 31.78 -17.66
CA VAL A 663 -15.97 32.90 -16.72
C VAL A 663 -16.32 32.54 -15.27
N GLN A 664 -17.44 31.84 -15.07
CA GLN A 664 -17.84 31.36 -13.74
C GLN A 664 -16.91 30.23 -13.26
N GLY A 665 -16.54 29.31 -14.15
CA GLY A 665 -15.61 28.21 -13.85
C GLY A 665 -14.21 28.67 -13.45
N ALA A 666 -13.74 29.81 -13.98
CA ALA A 666 -12.42 30.34 -13.68
C ALA A 666 -12.24 30.75 -12.20
N GLN A 667 -13.27 31.33 -11.57
CA GLN A 667 -13.18 31.70 -10.14
C GLN A 667 -13.09 30.48 -9.24
N GLU A 668 -13.91 29.46 -9.52
CA GLU A 668 -13.86 28.19 -8.79
C GLU A 668 -12.55 27.44 -9.03
N LEU A 669 -12.02 27.47 -10.26
CA LEU A 669 -10.73 26.86 -10.59
C LEU A 669 -9.58 27.50 -9.80
N ARG A 670 -9.57 28.83 -9.63
CA ARG A 670 -8.57 29.50 -8.75
C ARG A 670 -8.65 29.02 -7.31
N ARG A 671 -9.86 28.87 -6.77
CA ARG A 671 -10.06 28.33 -5.42
C ARG A 671 -9.51 26.89 -5.32
N CYS A 672 -9.78 26.06 -6.32
CA CYS A 672 -9.28 24.68 -6.37
C CYS A 672 -7.76 24.64 -6.47
N LEU A 673 -7.14 25.49 -7.30
CA LEU A 673 -5.70 25.56 -7.42
C LEU A 673 -5.04 25.97 -6.09
N ARG A 674 -5.61 26.93 -5.35
CA ARG A 674 -5.14 27.28 -3.99
C ARG A 674 -5.18 26.09 -3.03
N GLN A 675 -6.30 25.36 -3.01
CA GLN A 675 -6.45 24.19 -2.15
C GLN A 675 -5.51 23.06 -2.57
N TRP A 676 -5.36 22.82 -3.88
CA TRP A 676 -4.43 21.85 -4.43
C TRP A 676 -3.00 22.14 -3.99
N TRP A 677 -2.60 23.40 -4.10
CA TRP A 677 -1.29 23.88 -3.65
C TRP A 677 -1.08 23.77 -2.14
N HIS A 678 -2.12 24.03 -1.35
CA HIS A 678 -2.09 23.80 0.09
C HIS A 678 -1.88 22.31 0.40
N ILE A 679 -2.62 21.42 -0.27
CA ILE A 679 -2.47 19.96 -0.14
C ILE A 679 -1.06 19.55 -0.56
N LEU A 680 -0.55 20.04 -1.69
CA LEU A 680 0.82 19.74 -2.12
C LEU A 680 1.86 20.15 -1.06
N GLN A 681 1.72 21.33 -0.43
CA GLN A 681 2.63 21.77 0.64
C GLN A 681 2.54 20.95 1.93
N HIS A 682 1.36 20.42 2.26
CA HIS A 682 1.17 19.61 3.48
C HIS A 682 1.45 18.13 3.27
N HIS A 683 1.73 17.75 2.01
CA HIS A 683 2.16 16.43 1.55
C HIS A 683 3.58 16.45 0.94
N GLU A 684 4.29 17.58 1.06
CA GLU A 684 5.72 17.74 0.72
C GLU A 684 6.54 17.86 2.02
N GLU A 685 6.90 16.70 2.59
CA GLU A 685 8.22 16.36 3.17
C GLU A 685 8.25 14.89 3.61
#